data_AF-C0NBS0-F1
#
_entry.id   AF-C0NBS0-F1
#
_cell.length_a   1.000
_cell.length_b   1.000
_cell.length_c   1.000
_cell.angle_alpha   90.00
_cell.angle_beta   90.00
_cell.angle_gamma   90.00
#
_symmetry.space_group_name_H-M   'P 1'
#
loop_
_entity.id
_entity.type
_entity.pdbx_description
1 polymer ?
#
loop_
_entity_poly.entity_id
_entity_poly.type
_entity_poly.pdbx_seq_one_letter_code
_entity_poly.pdbx_strand_id
1 'polypeptide(L)'
;MRASSLLEPATASFVSLLYRSAFFALARLPSAISAAQFTPVALPDLDIGPLGRTSLTGNFDAINLYQFEEQRPKHVLPNGSRPHSLLSTLPNGALASVALSDADILSLCPLRADDGTITSVVVGGNFTSLAGVETHGIALVDAKDFSKVTPISGLSGQVFALLCDEASGNVYVGGAFKQSESQNAIMWSPKSGFSSLPFAGFNGPVTAIAKTSDGHVIFGGSFDGLGNATTPALKDQQVVNLETASITSGSASSDPRNAICKQGKTGDAANPWLLPDNSPGFLRAEMKFGFQPTKLRLRNALSDGRGTKTFLFRAVPDNGILNMTYIDPATGNTMACDARCPLSNDLSEASRDFKFVNVVGMNGFQIEVSEWYGAGGGFDSVELFQDDIYIHAVDGFNEPTCAGIASRSQASATGNWAITPSHQSSSEYLTANVASTDQTPTSVTFEPDIKQSGNYSVLVFTPGCIPDNTCPKRGIVNVTATLSPDSDKQIQTFLAQTNNFDKYDEIHLGYVDASSHKFRPSVKLAPKTGQQDVTVVASRVRFQLISSTGGLNGLFEFDPTTKEVNLDFSKSSINKAGTDFNPEASITSLASRDDTIFVGGAFSGPSSENIMLLSKGKLSSLPGGGLNSQVNAMLLLDDTLFVGGNFSATSANSEGGDNENRLNNVALLSLSSRAWSPLGAGVDGHVEYIVQFSVNLTENQPEIAVGISGNFTHTLPFEDNRSGPAQGFAVWVPSRKNWLQNLDVSHHVFTGELTATITDRNVTTLLAGNLVSKGLAAHDAVALMHNDGLGLQSLRTKIQPTAAKSSLQRRVTSSQNVSGVVAGLFYNGSGRNLTILGGHFVAIGENDTVIENLLFLDGSNKNAVTGAGPGIDAESNFLAMALREDTLFAGGIVKGHVSSSNVHGLITYDLKSAKYASSQPPALEGDNVVVNSIAPRPGSDDVFIGGQFESAGGLPCSSVCNFQPTSNRWTGLGDDIRGVVSVLQWATKDKLIAAGEFTVGNNATTLAIYNAVSRTWSSVDGASSKDVIAGPITAFGLSREDGSRFWVAGKSADGSPFLAFYNGSKFRSPGPILGKESTIFGIQVIGLRKEHDETEMLDKDQVLLITGQLEIPDFGNASGALYNGTTLTPFVLASMTDGQPGIVTELFSENKNTFRGGRRPHSRGIVILVSFCIALGCVFLIVLIGIILNRIQRHRQGYVTAPRGTDRRPDLQRVPPEHLLDSLRQRASGAPVM
;
A
#
# COMPACT_ATOMS: atom_id res chain seq x y z
N MET A 1 -9.47 -37.60 -54.98
CA MET A 1 -9.70 -37.01 -56.32
C MET A 1 -10.40 -35.67 -56.12
N ARG A 2 -9.94 -34.61 -56.80
CA ARG A 2 -10.35 -33.19 -56.66
C ARG A 2 -9.82 -32.47 -55.42
N ALA A 3 -8.54 -32.12 -55.49
CA ALA A 3 -7.97 -31.00 -54.73
C ALA A 3 -8.29 -29.72 -55.53
N SER A 4 -9.04 -28.80 -54.92
CA SER A 4 -9.44 -27.53 -55.52
C SER A 4 -8.35 -26.49 -55.23
N SER A 5 -7.42 -26.34 -56.17
CA SER A 5 -6.50 -25.21 -56.29
C SER A 5 -7.06 -24.23 -57.31
N LEU A 6 -7.62 -23.11 -56.88
CA LEU A 6 -8.05 -22.01 -57.74
C LEU A 6 -7.87 -20.71 -56.97
N LEU A 7 -6.75 -20.02 -57.18
CA LEU A 7 -6.59 -18.56 -57.27
C LEU A 7 -5.08 -18.21 -57.18
N GLU A 8 -4.40 -18.39 -58.30
CA GLU A 8 -3.27 -17.56 -58.71
C GLU A 8 -3.64 -17.01 -60.09
N PRO A 9 -3.46 -15.71 -60.33
CA PRO A 9 -2.48 -15.34 -61.34
C PRO A 9 -1.64 -14.12 -60.95
N ALA A 10 -0.34 -14.28 -61.16
CA ALA A 10 0.63 -13.21 -61.28
C ALA A 10 0.45 -12.46 -62.60
N THR A 11 0.44 -11.12 -62.57
CA THR A 11 0.89 -10.29 -63.69
C THR A 11 1.43 -8.95 -63.18
N ALA A 12 2.64 -8.64 -63.63
CA ALA A 12 3.40 -7.45 -63.33
C ALA A 12 2.78 -6.16 -63.92
N SER A 13 2.89 -5.04 -63.20
CA SER A 13 3.06 -3.74 -63.84
C SER A 13 3.94 -2.84 -62.96
N PHE A 14 5.09 -2.48 -63.54
CA PHE A 14 5.99 -1.46 -63.04
C PHE A 14 5.29 -0.10 -63.13
N VAL A 15 4.80 0.42 -62.02
CA VAL A 15 4.58 1.87 -61.84
C VAL A 15 5.35 2.30 -60.60
N SER A 16 6.66 2.35 -60.76
CA SER A 16 7.54 3.19 -59.96
C SER A 16 7.24 4.65 -60.30
N LEU A 17 6.59 5.40 -59.39
CA LEU A 17 7.15 6.69 -58.90
C LEU A 17 6.32 7.48 -57.85
N LEU A 18 5.15 7.03 -57.37
CA LEU A 18 4.31 7.93 -56.52
C LEU A 18 3.90 7.45 -55.12
N TYR A 19 4.46 6.35 -54.58
CA TYR A 19 4.05 5.84 -53.26
C TYR A 19 5.19 5.60 -52.25
N ARG A 20 6.20 6.48 -52.20
CA ARG A 20 7.21 6.48 -51.13
C ARG A 20 6.93 7.44 -49.96
N SER A 21 5.79 8.14 -49.93
CA SER A 21 5.40 9.01 -48.82
C SER A 21 4.62 8.33 -47.69
N ALA A 22 4.28 7.04 -47.78
CA ALA A 22 3.45 6.38 -46.76
C ALA A 22 4.22 5.69 -45.61
N PHE A 23 5.54 5.53 -45.70
CA PHE A 23 6.32 4.82 -44.66
C PHE A 23 6.87 5.71 -43.53
N PHE A 24 6.57 7.02 -43.51
CA PHE A 24 6.98 7.91 -42.42
C PHE A 24 5.88 8.25 -41.39
N ALA A 25 4.67 7.70 -41.51
CA ALA A 25 3.59 8.03 -40.57
C ALA A 25 3.54 7.13 -39.32
N LEU A 26 4.20 5.97 -39.30
CA LEU A 26 4.12 5.02 -38.17
C LEU A 26 5.33 5.03 -37.23
N ALA A 27 6.32 5.90 -37.45
CA ALA A 27 7.48 6.03 -36.57
C ALA A 27 7.30 7.00 -35.37
N ARG A 28 6.06 7.45 -35.09
CA ARG A 28 5.77 8.44 -34.02
C ARG A 28 5.30 7.86 -32.67
N LEU A 29 5.53 6.57 -32.43
CA LEU A 29 5.18 5.95 -31.15
C LEU A 29 6.38 5.27 -30.47
N PRO A 30 7.32 6.05 -29.92
CA PRO A 30 7.84 5.76 -28.60
C PRO A 30 7.12 6.70 -27.64
N SER A 31 6.32 6.15 -26.74
CA SER A 31 6.11 6.77 -25.43
C SER A 31 7.51 7.03 -24.88
N ALA A 32 8.00 8.26 -24.98
CA ALA A 32 9.39 8.63 -24.68
C ALA A 32 9.66 8.72 -23.16
N ILE A 33 8.82 8.07 -22.37
CA ILE A 33 9.01 7.90 -20.95
C ILE A 33 9.57 6.48 -20.82
N SER A 34 10.88 6.40 -20.57
CA SER A 34 11.49 5.15 -20.13
C SER A 34 10.64 4.65 -18.97
N ALA A 35 9.97 3.52 -19.15
CA ALA A 35 9.29 2.86 -18.05
C ALA A 35 10.31 2.78 -16.91
N ALA A 36 9.90 3.19 -15.70
CA ALA A 36 10.73 3.05 -14.52
C ALA A 36 11.31 1.62 -14.53
N GLN A 37 12.62 1.50 -14.33
CA GLN A 37 13.26 0.19 -14.32
C GLN A 37 12.87 -0.50 -13.02
N PHE A 38 11.88 -1.38 -13.09
CA PHE A 38 11.47 -2.23 -11.99
C PHE A 38 12.31 -3.49 -11.96
N THR A 39 12.61 -3.98 -10.76
CA THR A 39 13.48 -5.14 -10.57
C THR A 39 12.63 -6.42 -10.60
N PRO A 40 12.71 -7.24 -11.66
CA PRO A 40 11.96 -8.48 -11.72
C PRO A 40 12.54 -9.46 -10.71
N VAL A 41 11.67 -10.11 -9.95
CA VAL A 41 12.06 -11.21 -9.05
C VAL A 41 12.40 -12.42 -9.91
N ALA A 42 13.56 -13.02 -9.66
CA ALA A 42 13.98 -14.25 -10.32
C ALA A 42 13.16 -15.46 -9.82
N LEU A 43 11.93 -15.60 -10.31
CA LEU A 43 11.10 -16.78 -10.05
C LEU A 43 11.61 -17.99 -10.84
N PRO A 44 11.57 -19.20 -10.27
CA PRO A 44 11.81 -20.44 -11.01
C PRO A 44 10.86 -20.56 -12.22
N ASP A 45 11.36 -21.05 -13.35
CA ASP A 45 10.56 -21.25 -14.58
C ASP A 45 9.69 -22.51 -14.43
N LEU A 46 8.50 -22.34 -13.84
CA LEU A 46 7.58 -23.42 -13.53
C LEU A 46 7.02 -24.07 -14.81
N ASP A 47 7.14 -25.39 -14.92
CA ASP A 47 6.46 -26.17 -15.95
C ASP A 47 5.13 -26.71 -15.44
N ILE A 48 4.09 -25.88 -15.44
CA ILE A 48 2.74 -26.29 -15.02
C ILE A 48 1.93 -26.93 -16.16
N GLY A 49 2.41 -26.91 -17.40
CA GLY A 49 1.73 -27.49 -18.56
C GLY A 49 1.28 -28.95 -18.36
N PRO A 50 2.13 -29.85 -17.83
CA PRO A 50 1.75 -31.22 -17.52
C PRO A 50 0.61 -31.37 -16.49
N LEU A 51 0.34 -30.35 -15.67
CA LEU A 51 -0.74 -30.35 -14.68
C LEU A 51 -2.12 -30.07 -15.30
N GLY A 52 -2.18 -29.66 -16.58
CA GLY A 52 -3.41 -29.22 -17.22
C GLY A 52 -3.89 -27.89 -16.61
N ARG A 53 -5.20 -27.78 -16.36
CA ARG A 53 -5.73 -26.64 -15.61
C ARG A 53 -5.26 -26.66 -14.16
N THR A 54 -4.94 -25.48 -13.63
CA THR A 54 -4.49 -25.28 -12.26
C THR A 54 -5.22 -24.12 -11.61
N SER A 55 -5.53 -24.26 -10.33
CA SER A 55 -6.19 -23.21 -9.55
C SER A 55 -5.70 -23.23 -8.11
N LEU A 56 -5.64 -22.05 -7.51
CA LEU A 56 -5.34 -21.84 -6.10
C LEU A 56 -6.65 -21.61 -5.33
N THR A 57 -6.76 -22.18 -4.14
CA THR A 57 -7.90 -21.98 -3.23
C THR A 57 -7.45 -21.43 -1.89
N GLY A 58 -8.36 -20.84 -1.12
CA GLY A 58 -8.15 -20.52 0.28
C GLY A 58 -9.18 -19.54 0.83
N ASN A 59 -8.68 -18.52 1.54
CA ASN A 59 -9.47 -17.45 2.12
C ASN A 59 -8.84 -16.10 1.76
N PHE A 60 -9.38 -15.42 0.76
CA PHE A 60 -8.87 -14.15 0.27
C PHE A 60 -9.88 -13.46 -0.64
N ASP A 61 -9.82 -12.13 -0.70
CA ASP A 61 -10.65 -11.32 -1.59
C ASP A 61 -9.85 -10.78 -2.81
N ALA A 62 -8.52 -10.77 -2.68
CA ALA A 62 -7.59 -10.39 -3.73
C ALA A 62 -6.31 -11.21 -3.67
N ILE A 63 -5.68 -11.44 -4.82
CA ILE A 63 -4.49 -12.28 -4.94
C ILE A 63 -3.57 -11.81 -6.06
N ASN A 64 -2.26 -11.87 -5.82
CA ASN A 64 -1.23 -11.47 -6.78
C ASN A 64 -0.04 -12.44 -6.76
N LEU A 65 0.68 -12.52 -7.88
CA LEU A 65 1.99 -13.17 -7.94
C LEU A 65 3.07 -12.15 -7.56
N TYR A 66 4.09 -12.60 -6.83
CA TYR A 66 5.26 -11.78 -6.49
C TYR A 66 6.28 -11.82 -7.64
N GLN A 67 6.21 -10.84 -8.54
CA GLN A 67 7.00 -10.80 -9.77
C GLN A 67 8.01 -9.64 -9.80
N PHE A 68 7.81 -8.61 -8.98
CA PHE A 68 8.68 -7.43 -8.91
C PHE A 68 9.03 -7.12 -7.45
N GLU A 69 10.29 -6.75 -7.19
CA GLU A 69 10.78 -6.51 -5.83
C GLU A 69 9.99 -5.40 -5.13
N GLU A 70 9.50 -4.42 -5.90
CA GLU A 70 8.71 -3.28 -5.44
C GLU A 70 7.32 -3.65 -4.90
N GLN A 71 6.84 -4.88 -5.13
CA GLN A 71 5.63 -5.42 -4.50
C GLN A 71 5.83 -5.80 -3.03
N ARG A 72 7.07 -5.80 -2.54
CA ARG A 72 7.38 -6.17 -1.16
C ARG A 72 6.62 -5.25 -0.18
N PRO A 73 5.91 -5.81 0.82
CA PRO A 73 5.24 -5.00 1.83
C PRO A 73 6.23 -4.06 2.54
N LYS A 74 5.98 -2.75 2.49
CA LYS A 74 6.74 -1.75 3.25
C LYS A 74 6.16 -1.59 4.65
N HIS A 75 7.01 -1.27 5.62
CA HIS A 75 6.59 -1.04 7.00
C HIS A 75 5.66 0.18 7.08
N VAL A 76 4.47 0.01 7.66
CA VAL A 76 3.54 1.11 7.96
C VAL A 76 3.87 1.64 9.36
N LEU A 77 3.89 2.96 9.54
CA LEU A 77 4.03 3.59 10.86
C LEU A 77 2.79 3.26 11.71
N PRO A 78 2.93 2.82 12.98
CA PRO A 78 1.80 2.33 13.77
C PRO A 78 0.68 3.36 14.00
N ASN A 79 1.03 4.66 14.07
CA ASN A 79 0.14 5.76 14.45
C ASN A 79 -0.08 6.82 13.35
N GLY A 80 0.50 6.62 12.16
CA GLY A 80 0.37 7.56 11.04
C GLY A 80 -0.59 7.04 9.98
N SER A 81 -1.27 7.95 9.28
CA SER A 81 -1.79 7.64 7.95
C SER A 81 -0.63 7.16 7.08
N ARG A 82 -0.89 6.24 6.14
CA ARG A 82 0.14 5.86 5.17
C ARG A 82 0.57 7.12 4.41
N PRO A 83 1.85 7.49 4.43
CA PRO A 83 2.30 8.69 3.74
C PRO A 83 2.07 8.55 2.24
N HIS A 84 1.87 9.67 1.56
CA HIS A 84 1.73 9.65 0.11
C HIS A 84 3.05 9.26 -0.56
N SER A 85 2.94 8.84 -1.80
CA SER A 85 4.09 8.65 -2.65
C SER A 85 3.71 8.92 -4.10
N LEU A 86 4.72 9.14 -4.93
CA LEU A 86 4.58 8.95 -6.35
C LEU A 86 4.53 7.45 -6.63
N LEU A 87 3.52 7.04 -7.40
CA LEU A 87 3.21 5.67 -7.73
C LEU A 87 3.32 5.48 -9.25
N SER A 88 3.84 4.33 -9.66
CA SER A 88 3.85 3.88 -11.06
C SER A 88 3.24 2.49 -11.15
N THR A 89 2.61 2.21 -12.29
CA THR A 89 2.07 0.88 -12.60
C THR A 89 3.21 -0.05 -12.99
N LEU A 90 3.26 -1.21 -12.33
CA LEU A 90 4.14 -2.31 -12.69
C LEU A 90 3.59 -3.04 -13.94
N PRO A 91 4.43 -3.76 -14.70
CA PRO A 91 3.98 -4.52 -15.87
C PRO A 91 2.86 -5.52 -15.58
N ASN A 92 2.76 -6.02 -14.35
CA ASN A 92 1.68 -6.93 -13.90
C ASN A 92 0.45 -6.21 -13.33
N GLY A 93 0.33 -4.90 -13.49
CA GLY A 93 -0.81 -4.10 -13.02
C GLY A 93 -0.77 -3.71 -11.54
N ALA A 94 0.18 -4.24 -10.75
CA ALA A 94 0.39 -3.77 -9.38
C ALA A 94 0.95 -2.33 -9.35
N LEU A 95 0.93 -1.70 -8.18
CA LEU A 95 1.46 -0.35 -8.00
C LEU A 95 2.78 -0.40 -7.23
N ALA A 96 3.77 0.35 -7.70
CA ALA A 96 5.06 0.54 -7.05
C ALA A 96 5.23 1.99 -6.61
N SER A 97 5.70 2.18 -5.39
CA SER A 97 6.09 3.49 -4.85
C SER A 97 7.50 3.84 -5.34
N VAL A 98 7.58 4.86 -6.20
CA VAL A 98 8.83 5.32 -6.85
C VAL A 98 9.47 6.51 -6.13
N ALA A 99 8.68 7.31 -5.40
CA ALA A 99 9.19 8.36 -4.52
C ALA A 99 8.29 8.53 -3.29
N LEU A 100 8.77 8.10 -2.12
CA LEU A 100 8.05 8.23 -0.86
C LEU A 100 8.09 9.69 -0.36
N SER A 101 6.96 10.21 0.07
CA SER A 101 6.85 11.49 0.75
C SER A 101 6.73 11.26 2.27
N ASP A 102 7.06 12.25 3.10
CA ASP A 102 6.80 12.20 4.55
C ASP A 102 5.42 12.76 4.94
N ALA A 103 4.72 13.39 3.99
CA ALA A 103 3.33 13.82 4.11
C ALA A 103 2.59 13.71 2.75
N ASP A 104 1.61 14.57 2.49
CA ASP A 104 0.70 14.49 1.34
C ASP A 104 1.27 15.17 0.10
N ILE A 105 1.14 14.48 -1.03
CA ILE A 105 1.30 15.06 -2.37
C ILE A 105 -0.09 15.47 -2.85
N LEU A 106 -0.26 16.73 -3.27
CA LEU A 106 -1.56 17.34 -3.56
C LEU A 106 -1.70 17.79 -5.02
N SER A 107 -0.60 18.11 -5.69
CA SER A 107 -0.62 18.57 -7.07
C SER A 107 0.59 18.06 -7.87
N LEU A 108 0.37 17.74 -9.15
CA LEU A 108 1.40 17.34 -10.10
C LEU A 108 1.29 18.17 -11.36
N CYS A 109 2.44 18.53 -11.93
CA CYS A 109 2.50 19.45 -13.05
C CYS A 109 3.65 19.07 -14.00
N PRO A 110 3.37 18.61 -15.24
CA PRO A 110 4.40 18.13 -16.14
C PRO A 110 5.09 19.28 -16.87
N LEU A 111 6.42 19.25 -16.94
CA LEU A 111 7.22 20.09 -17.83
C LEU A 111 7.58 19.29 -19.08
N ARG A 112 7.37 19.88 -20.25
CA ARG A 112 7.61 19.23 -21.55
C ARG A 112 8.72 19.91 -22.34
N ALA A 113 9.42 19.12 -23.13
CA ALA A 113 10.28 19.61 -24.19
C ALA A 113 9.44 20.07 -25.40
N ASP A 114 10.08 20.77 -26.34
CA ASP A 114 9.43 21.27 -27.57
C ASP A 114 8.79 20.16 -28.44
N ASP A 115 9.24 18.90 -28.30
CA ASP A 115 8.66 17.74 -28.99
C ASP A 115 7.44 17.12 -28.28
N GLY A 116 7.04 17.69 -27.13
CA GLY A 116 5.93 17.25 -26.28
C GLY A 116 6.30 16.17 -25.26
N THR A 117 7.55 15.71 -25.22
CA THR A 117 8.00 14.71 -24.23
C THR A 117 8.05 15.34 -22.84
N ILE A 118 7.50 14.65 -21.83
CA ILE A 118 7.63 15.07 -20.43
C ILE A 118 9.09 14.88 -20.00
N THR A 119 9.76 15.96 -19.61
CA THR A 119 11.15 15.93 -19.14
C THR A 119 11.25 15.79 -17.63
N SER A 120 10.29 16.38 -16.91
CA SER A 120 10.24 16.39 -15.46
C SER A 120 8.85 16.72 -14.97
N VAL A 121 8.55 16.39 -13.72
CA VAL A 121 7.28 16.70 -13.07
C VAL A 121 7.55 17.57 -11.86
N VAL A 122 6.87 18.72 -11.77
CA VAL A 122 6.82 19.52 -10.55
C VAL A 122 5.78 18.90 -9.63
N VAL A 123 6.17 18.65 -8.39
CA VAL A 123 5.36 17.99 -7.37
C VAL A 123 5.09 19.01 -6.27
N GLY A 124 3.82 19.21 -5.91
CA GLY A 124 3.38 20.12 -4.87
C GLY A 124 2.62 19.38 -3.77
N GLY A 125 2.78 19.81 -2.52
CA GLY A 125 2.09 19.22 -1.37
C GLY A 125 2.44 19.90 -0.05
N ASN A 126 2.22 19.19 1.05
CA ASN A 126 2.55 19.64 2.42
C ASN A 126 3.75 18.89 3.03
N PHE A 127 4.48 18.13 2.21
CA PHE A 127 5.65 17.36 2.61
C PHE A 127 6.87 18.22 2.90
N THR A 128 7.77 17.70 3.73
CA THR A 128 9.11 18.29 3.97
C THR A 128 10.22 17.44 3.36
N SER A 129 9.89 16.23 2.90
CA SER A 129 10.81 15.37 2.18
C SER A 129 10.12 14.57 1.09
N LEU A 130 10.81 14.40 -0.04
CA LEU A 130 10.39 13.52 -1.14
C LEU A 130 11.58 12.66 -1.57
N ALA A 131 11.40 11.35 -1.61
CA ALA A 131 12.44 10.34 -1.84
C ALA A 131 13.68 10.50 -0.93
N GLY A 132 13.48 10.98 0.30
CA GLY A 132 14.58 11.23 1.25
C GLY A 132 15.37 12.51 1.00
N VAL A 133 15.02 13.29 -0.02
CA VAL A 133 15.57 14.63 -0.26
C VAL A 133 14.76 15.63 0.55
N GLU A 134 15.43 16.50 1.31
CA GLU A 134 14.77 17.62 2.02
C GLU A 134 14.27 18.64 1.00
N THR A 135 12.97 18.89 0.99
CA THR A 135 12.34 19.87 0.10
C THR A 135 10.94 20.21 0.63
N HIS A 136 10.68 21.51 0.78
CA HIS A 136 9.52 22.00 1.54
C HIS A 136 8.37 22.34 0.61
N GLY A 137 7.36 21.47 0.58
CA GLY A 137 6.10 21.63 -0.16
C GLY A 137 6.19 21.54 -1.69
N ILE A 138 7.38 21.66 -2.28
CA ILE A 138 7.55 21.62 -3.74
C ILE A 138 8.88 20.97 -4.15
N ALA A 139 8.87 20.18 -5.22
CA ALA A 139 10.07 19.50 -5.74
C ALA A 139 9.98 19.26 -7.26
N LEU A 140 11.13 18.97 -7.89
CA LEU A 140 11.19 18.53 -9.29
C LEU A 140 11.61 17.06 -9.36
N VAL A 141 10.89 16.26 -10.14
CA VAL A 141 11.19 14.83 -10.35
C VAL A 141 11.53 14.58 -11.81
N ASP A 142 12.60 13.81 -12.05
CA ASP A 142 13.05 13.44 -13.40
C ASP A 142 12.07 12.44 -14.03
N ALA A 143 11.57 12.72 -15.23
CA ALA A 143 10.60 11.84 -15.89
C ALA A 143 11.21 10.55 -16.43
N LYS A 144 12.55 10.44 -16.51
CA LYS A 144 13.25 9.21 -16.90
C LYS A 144 13.54 8.30 -15.71
N ASP A 145 13.60 8.86 -14.51
CA ASP A 145 13.85 8.16 -13.26
C ASP A 145 13.14 8.89 -12.11
N PHE A 146 11.94 8.43 -11.77
CA PHE A 146 11.11 9.05 -10.75
C PHE A 146 11.70 9.01 -9.33
N SER A 147 12.77 8.23 -9.09
CA SER A 147 13.48 8.25 -7.81
C SER A 147 14.41 9.45 -7.67
N LYS A 148 14.75 10.11 -8.78
CA LYS A 148 15.66 11.25 -8.82
C LYS A 148 14.90 12.56 -8.59
N VAL A 149 14.94 13.02 -7.35
CA VAL A 149 14.32 14.26 -6.88
C VAL A 149 15.35 15.39 -6.82
N THR A 150 15.00 16.57 -7.35
CA THR A 150 15.75 17.82 -7.19
C THR A 150 14.93 18.77 -6.32
N PRO A 151 15.49 19.29 -5.21
CA PRO A 151 14.75 20.18 -4.34
C PRO A 151 14.52 21.54 -5.01
N ILE A 152 13.33 22.12 -4.81
CA ILE A 152 13.04 23.50 -5.19
C ILE A 152 13.12 24.35 -3.92
N SER A 153 14.33 24.83 -3.61
CA SER A 153 14.61 25.52 -2.36
C SER A 153 14.06 26.95 -2.31
N GLY A 154 13.78 27.41 -1.09
CA GLY A 154 13.40 28.79 -0.80
C GLY A 154 11.93 28.96 -0.43
N LEU A 155 11.06 28.01 -0.75
CA LEU A 155 9.67 28.03 -0.29
C LEU A 155 9.59 27.43 1.13
N SER A 156 8.81 28.06 2.01
CA SER A 156 8.45 27.51 3.32
C SER A 156 6.94 27.59 3.45
N GLY A 157 6.29 26.45 3.70
CA GLY A 157 4.83 26.31 3.70
C GLY A 157 4.35 25.14 2.83
N GLN A 158 3.10 25.21 2.39
CA GLN A 158 2.41 24.12 1.71
C GLN A 158 1.94 24.57 0.32
N VAL A 159 2.05 23.69 -0.67
CA VAL A 159 1.58 23.94 -2.04
C VAL A 159 0.34 23.10 -2.32
N PHE A 160 -0.76 23.76 -2.69
CA PHE A 160 -2.04 23.12 -2.98
C PHE A 160 -2.32 23.00 -4.48
N ALA A 161 -1.84 23.97 -5.28
CA ALA A 161 -2.10 24.02 -6.71
C ALA A 161 -0.85 24.40 -7.51
N LEU A 162 -0.71 23.77 -8.68
CA LEU A 162 0.33 24.06 -9.67
C LEU A 162 -0.31 24.23 -11.04
N LEU A 163 0.17 25.22 -11.80
CA LEU A 163 -0.15 25.38 -13.22
C LEU A 163 1.16 25.59 -14.01
N CYS A 164 1.46 24.65 -14.91
CA CYS A 164 2.62 24.70 -15.79
C CYS A 164 2.18 25.32 -17.10
N ASP A 165 2.65 26.52 -17.37
CA ASP A 165 2.39 27.18 -18.64
C ASP A 165 3.49 26.84 -19.65
N GLU A 166 3.17 25.92 -20.57
CA GLU A 166 4.10 25.46 -21.61
C GLU A 166 4.61 26.62 -22.49
N ALA A 167 3.77 27.63 -22.74
CA ALA A 167 4.12 28.73 -23.64
C ALA A 167 5.23 29.64 -23.08
N SER A 168 5.20 29.92 -21.77
CA SER A 168 6.20 30.74 -21.10
C SER A 168 7.30 29.94 -20.40
N GLY A 169 7.07 28.66 -20.14
CA GLY A 169 7.94 27.82 -19.31
C GLY A 169 7.87 28.14 -17.82
N ASN A 170 6.88 28.94 -17.41
CA ASN A 170 6.64 29.31 -16.02
C ASN A 170 5.69 28.33 -15.33
N VAL A 171 5.87 28.20 -14.02
CA VAL A 171 5.01 27.44 -13.14
C VAL A 171 4.39 28.42 -12.14
N TYR A 172 3.07 28.56 -12.17
CA TYR A 172 2.34 29.29 -11.15
C TYR A 172 2.08 28.34 -9.97
N VAL A 173 2.49 28.77 -8.79
CA VAL A 173 2.44 27.99 -7.56
C VAL A 173 1.45 28.68 -6.61
N GLY A 174 0.44 27.94 -6.16
CA GLY A 174 -0.58 28.39 -5.21
C GLY A 174 -0.59 27.51 -3.97
N GLY A 175 -0.77 28.12 -2.80
CA GLY A 175 -0.79 27.37 -1.55
C GLY A 175 -0.95 28.25 -0.31
N ALA A 176 -0.42 27.77 0.81
CA ALA A 176 -0.30 28.48 2.08
C ALA A 176 1.19 28.63 2.42
N PHE A 177 1.82 29.70 1.92
CA PHE A 177 3.25 29.92 2.07
C PHE A 177 3.60 31.41 2.01
N LYS A 178 4.78 31.77 2.51
CA LYS A 178 5.38 33.08 2.30
C LYS A 178 6.76 32.93 1.71
N GLN A 179 7.02 33.62 0.60
CA GLN A 179 8.34 33.66 -0.01
C GLN A 179 8.67 35.06 -0.52
N SER A 180 9.73 35.65 0.05
CA SER A 180 10.08 37.07 -0.15
C SER A 180 8.86 37.98 0.14
N GLU A 181 8.52 38.87 -0.77
CA GLU A 181 7.33 39.74 -0.68
C GLU A 181 6.05 39.04 -1.14
N SER A 182 6.11 37.80 -1.65
CA SER A 182 4.94 37.08 -2.17
C SER A 182 4.29 36.18 -1.12
N GLN A 183 2.98 36.26 -1.00
CA GLN A 183 2.16 35.45 -0.10
C GLN A 183 1.21 34.57 -0.90
N ASN A 184 1.19 33.27 -0.62
CA ASN A 184 0.23 32.28 -1.11
C ASN A 184 0.18 32.04 -2.63
N ALA A 185 0.77 32.92 -3.44
CA ALA A 185 0.97 32.74 -4.88
C ALA A 185 2.32 33.29 -5.32
N ILE A 186 3.04 32.52 -6.12
CA ILE A 186 4.35 32.91 -6.69
C ILE A 186 4.55 32.25 -8.05
N MET A 187 5.47 32.79 -8.85
CA MET A 187 5.89 32.17 -10.10
C MET A 187 7.26 31.51 -9.92
N TRP A 188 7.47 30.36 -10.56
CA TRP A 188 8.76 29.67 -10.59
C TRP A 188 9.10 29.27 -12.02
N SER A 189 10.39 29.26 -12.38
CA SER A 189 10.85 28.62 -13.61
C SER A 189 12.15 27.84 -13.37
N PRO A 190 12.43 26.78 -14.14
CA PRO A 190 13.70 26.06 -14.04
C PRO A 190 14.93 26.94 -14.31
N LYS A 191 14.78 28.04 -15.06
CA LYS A 191 15.88 28.92 -15.48
C LYS A 191 16.17 30.02 -14.46
N SER A 192 15.14 30.59 -13.84
CA SER A 192 15.25 31.77 -12.97
C SER A 192 14.98 31.48 -11.49
N GLY A 193 14.46 30.30 -11.15
CA GLY A 193 13.94 30.03 -9.81
C GLY A 193 12.65 30.82 -9.54
N PHE A 194 12.39 31.10 -8.26
CA PHE A 194 11.22 31.86 -7.83
C PHE A 194 11.30 33.33 -8.23
N SER A 195 10.17 33.89 -8.66
CA SER A 195 9.98 35.30 -8.96
C SER A 195 8.61 35.76 -8.46
N SER A 196 8.58 36.90 -7.79
CA SER A 196 7.33 37.49 -7.30
C SER A 196 6.40 37.89 -8.43
N LEU A 197 5.10 37.69 -8.21
CA LEU A 197 4.05 38.24 -9.06
C LEU A 197 3.95 39.76 -8.83
N PRO A 198 3.53 40.56 -9.83
CA PRO A 198 3.48 42.03 -9.71
C PRO A 198 2.54 42.55 -8.62
N PHE A 199 1.69 41.67 -8.07
CA PHE A 199 0.73 41.93 -7.00
C PHE A 199 1.07 41.26 -5.66
N ALA A 200 2.25 40.63 -5.54
CA ALA A 200 2.71 39.98 -4.30
C ALA A 200 1.81 38.85 -3.76
N GLY A 201 0.94 38.29 -4.59
CA GLY A 201 0.07 37.16 -4.23
C GLY A 201 -1.19 37.59 -3.46
N PHE A 202 -1.61 36.81 -2.45
CA PHE A 202 -2.90 36.92 -1.78
C PHE A 202 -2.77 36.84 -0.26
N ASN A 203 -3.73 37.44 0.45
CA ASN A 203 -3.77 37.44 1.92
C ASN A 203 -4.39 36.18 2.54
N GLY A 204 -4.68 35.17 1.72
CA GLY A 204 -5.14 33.85 2.14
C GLY A 204 -4.77 32.76 1.12
N PRO A 205 -4.99 31.49 1.47
CA PRO A 205 -4.48 30.37 0.70
C PRO A 205 -5.11 30.27 -0.69
N VAL A 206 -4.28 29.85 -1.66
CA VAL A 206 -4.70 29.54 -3.03
C VAL A 206 -4.73 28.02 -3.21
N THR A 207 -5.90 27.49 -3.54
CA THR A 207 -6.17 26.04 -3.65
C THR A 207 -6.40 25.58 -5.08
N ALA A 208 -6.66 26.52 -6.01
CA ALA A 208 -6.89 26.21 -7.41
C ALA A 208 -6.25 27.26 -8.32
N ILE A 209 -5.68 26.82 -9.44
CA ILE A 209 -5.16 27.68 -10.49
C ILE A 209 -5.59 27.11 -11.84
N ALA A 210 -6.11 27.95 -12.73
CA ALA A 210 -6.47 27.57 -14.09
C ALA A 210 -5.98 28.62 -15.11
N LYS A 211 -5.90 28.22 -16.38
CA LYS A 211 -5.52 29.10 -17.49
C LYS A 211 -6.65 29.19 -18.51
N THR A 212 -6.95 30.39 -18.96
CA THR A 212 -7.94 30.63 -20.01
C THR A 212 -7.34 30.51 -21.41
N SER A 213 -8.21 30.43 -22.44
CA SER A 213 -7.82 30.34 -23.86
C SER A 213 -7.01 31.55 -24.36
N ASP A 214 -7.26 32.74 -23.82
CA ASP A 214 -6.53 33.99 -24.10
C ASP A 214 -5.22 34.14 -23.31
N GLY A 215 -4.93 33.20 -22.41
CA GLY A 215 -3.66 33.13 -21.69
C GLY A 215 -3.65 33.77 -20.31
N HIS A 216 -4.79 34.27 -19.82
CA HIS A 216 -4.90 34.74 -18.45
C HIS A 216 -4.85 33.57 -17.45
N VAL A 217 -4.40 33.88 -16.24
CA VAL A 217 -4.30 32.93 -15.12
C VAL A 217 -5.34 33.30 -14.08
N ILE A 218 -6.16 32.33 -13.69
CA ILE A 218 -7.20 32.48 -12.68
C ILE A 218 -6.74 31.78 -11.41
N PHE A 219 -6.77 32.51 -10.31
CA PHE A 219 -6.51 31.99 -8.97
C PHE A 219 -7.83 31.84 -8.22
N GLY A 220 -8.01 30.67 -7.60
CA GLY A 220 -9.12 30.34 -6.72
C GLY A 220 -8.60 29.96 -5.34
N GLY A 221 -9.24 30.45 -4.28
CA GLY A 221 -8.87 30.12 -2.91
C GLY A 221 -9.78 30.73 -1.86
N SER A 222 -9.23 30.95 -0.68
CA SER A 222 -9.89 31.62 0.45
C SER A 222 -9.16 32.93 0.77
N PHE A 223 -9.38 33.94 -0.07
CA PHE A 223 -8.75 35.27 0.05
C PHE A 223 -9.74 36.37 -0.30
N ASP A 224 -9.58 37.56 0.28
CA ASP A 224 -10.41 38.75 0.01
C ASP A 224 -9.60 39.98 -0.45
N GLY A 225 -8.28 39.80 -0.58
CA GLY A 225 -7.35 40.86 -0.99
C GLY A 225 -6.01 40.32 -1.48
N LEU A 226 -5.20 41.23 -1.99
CA LEU A 226 -3.84 40.94 -2.44
C LEU A 226 -2.86 40.86 -1.27
N GLY A 227 -1.71 40.21 -1.47
CA GLY A 227 -0.75 39.91 -0.41
C GLY A 227 -0.05 41.13 0.19
N ASN A 228 -0.09 42.30 -0.47
CA ASN A 228 0.60 43.51 0.00
C ASN A 228 -0.24 44.40 0.94
N ALA A 229 -1.23 43.81 1.62
CA ALA A 229 -2.04 44.56 2.54
C ALA A 229 -1.21 45.09 3.72
N THR A 230 -1.41 46.36 4.04
CA THR A 230 -0.61 47.21 4.94
C THR A 230 -0.22 46.60 6.29
N THR A 231 0.98 46.94 6.76
CA THR A 231 1.54 46.58 8.09
C THR A 231 0.62 47.02 9.25
N PRO A 232 0.71 46.37 10.43
CA PRO A 232 -0.07 46.75 11.62
C PRO A 232 -0.02 48.25 11.92
N ALA A 233 -1.18 48.84 12.27
CA ALA A 233 -1.25 50.24 12.73
C ALA A 233 -0.40 50.48 13.99
N LEU A 234 -0.32 49.47 14.86
CA LEU A 234 0.55 49.40 16.03
C LEU A 234 1.72 48.47 15.71
N LYS A 235 2.91 49.00 15.43
CA LYS A 235 4.16 48.22 15.26
C LYS A 235 4.87 48.00 16.60
N ASP A 236 5.85 47.09 16.59
CA ASP A 236 6.74 46.78 17.72
C ASP A 236 5.96 46.26 18.95
N GLN A 237 4.98 45.38 18.73
CA GLN A 237 3.98 44.98 19.74
C GLN A 237 4.51 44.03 20.81
N GLN A 238 5.41 43.10 20.44
CA GLN A 238 5.87 42.07 21.35
C GLN A 238 7.27 42.36 21.87
N VAL A 239 7.44 42.27 23.20
CA VAL A 239 8.75 42.38 23.85
C VAL A 239 9.51 41.05 23.72
N VAL A 240 10.72 41.08 23.17
CA VAL A 240 11.62 39.93 23.14
C VAL A 240 12.18 39.69 24.54
N ASN A 241 12.08 38.47 25.04
CA ASN A 241 12.47 38.14 26.40
C ASN A 241 13.99 38.04 26.56
N LEU A 242 14.56 39.02 27.29
CA LEU A 242 15.96 39.02 27.71
C LEU A 242 16.16 38.55 29.16
N GLU A 243 15.07 38.38 29.92
CA GLU A 243 15.07 37.93 31.32
C GLU A 243 15.72 36.55 31.48
N THR A 244 15.40 35.63 30.57
CA THR A 244 15.90 34.24 30.56
C THR A 244 17.14 34.04 29.67
N ALA A 245 17.58 35.08 28.98
CA ALA A 245 18.77 35.03 28.12
C ALA A 245 20.07 34.87 28.94
N SER A 246 21.09 34.31 28.30
CA SER A 246 22.46 34.37 28.79
C SER A 246 23.01 35.76 28.51
N ILE A 247 23.32 36.51 29.56
CA ILE A 247 23.80 37.89 29.46
C ILE A 247 25.26 37.92 29.89
N THR A 248 26.13 38.40 29.00
CA THR A 248 27.58 38.52 29.24
C THR A 248 28.10 39.89 28.86
N SER A 249 29.30 40.22 29.34
CA SER A 249 29.99 41.45 28.99
C SER A 249 31.49 41.21 28.81
N GLY A 250 32.10 41.90 27.84
CA GLY A 250 33.55 41.80 27.58
C GLY A 250 34.43 42.49 28.60
N SER A 251 33.87 43.41 29.40
CA SER A 251 34.51 44.14 30.49
C SER A 251 33.41 44.87 31.26
N ALA A 252 33.16 44.55 32.53
CA ALA A 252 32.13 45.21 33.31
C ALA A 252 32.61 45.53 34.73
N SER A 253 32.22 46.69 35.25
CA SER A 253 32.38 47.06 36.66
C SER A 253 31.14 46.69 37.50
N SER A 254 30.02 46.35 36.86
CA SER A 254 28.78 45.86 37.48
C SER A 254 28.16 44.68 36.71
N ASP A 255 27.17 44.02 37.29
CA ASP A 255 26.47 42.89 36.65
C ASP A 255 25.73 43.36 35.37
N PRO A 256 25.98 42.77 34.18
CA PRO A 256 25.27 43.17 32.96
C PRO A 256 23.77 42.89 32.99
N ARG A 257 23.27 42.00 33.87
CA ARG A 257 21.82 41.80 34.05
C ARG A 257 21.12 43.03 34.65
N ASN A 258 21.86 43.96 35.24
CA ASN A 258 21.34 45.23 35.73
C ASN A 258 20.67 46.08 34.65
N ALA A 259 20.99 45.86 33.37
CA ALA A 259 20.38 46.58 32.24
C ALA A 259 19.14 45.88 31.68
N ILE A 260 18.75 44.71 32.20
CA ILE A 260 17.62 43.94 31.69
C ILE A 260 16.41 44.19 32.59
N CYS A 261 15.20 44.23 32.02
CA CYS A 261 13.95 44.20 32.78
C CYS A 261 13.67 45.40 33.72
N LYS A 262 14.38 46.52 33.61
CA LYS A 262 14.17 47.66 34.51
C LYS A 262 12.97 48.54 34.15
N GLN A 263 11.98 48.53 35.04
CA GLN A 263 10.82 49.43 35.01
C GLN A 263 11.05 50.64 35.94
N GLY A 264 12.01 51.51 35.59
CA GLY A 264 12.31 52.73 36.37
C GLY A 264 11.73 53.99 35.74
N LYS A 265 11.26 54.95 36.55
CA LYS A 265 11.09 56.35 36.13
C LYS A 265 12.47 57.01 36.08
N THR A 266 12.65 57.95 35.16
CA THR A 266 13.86 58.81 35.03
C THR A 266 14.34 59.35 36.38
N GLY A 267 15.65 59.27 36.64
CA GLY A 267 16.32 60.06 37.68
C GLY A 267 17.13 59.29 38.71
N ASP A 268 16.84 58.01 38.95
CA ASP A 268 17.66 57.13 39.80
C ASP A 268 17.99 55.85 39.03
N ALA A 269 19.06 55.90 38.23
CA ALA A 269 19.74 54.68 37.82
C ALA A 269 20.41 54.11 39.09
N ALA A 270 19.61 53.48 39.96
CA ALA A 270 20.09 53.03 41.26
C ALA A 270 21.20 51.96 41.13
N ASN A 271 21.30 51.31 39.97
CA ASN A 271 22.30 50.28 39.70
C ASN A 271 22.44 49.98 38.19
N PRO A 272 22.96 50.88 37.33
CA PRO A 272 23.10 50.60 35.89
C PRO A 272 24.19 49.55 35.62
N TRP A 273 24.16 48.95 34.43
CA TRP A 273 25.33 48.24 33.92
C TRP A 273 26.38 49.26 33.49
N LEU A 274 27.61 49.14 34.00
CA LEU A 274 28.71 50.06 33.75
C LEU A 274 29.94 49.32 33.24
N LEU A 275 30.66 49.98 32.33
CA LEU A 275 31.98 49.58 31.91
C LEU A 275 33.04 50.09 32.91
N PRO A 276 34.22 49.45 32.98
CA PRO A 276 35.37 50.00 33.68
C PRO A 276 35.79 51.36 33.12
N ASP A 277 36.51 52.12 33.94
CA ASP A 277 36.98 53.46 33.56
C ASP A 277 37.85 53.39 32.31
N ASN A 278 37.60 54.32 31.38
CA ASN A 278 38.33 54.51 30.14
C ASN A 278 38.47 53.24 29.27
N SER A 279 37.53 52.30 29.39
CA SER A 279 37.59 51.00 28.71
C SER A 279 36.36 50.80 27.81
N PRO A 280 36.54 50.41 26.53
CA PRO A 280 35.43 49.96 25.70
C PRO A 280 34.92 48.60 26.19
N GLY A 281 33.70 48.24 25.83
CA GLY A 281 33.12 46.96 26.17
C GLY A 281 31.79 46.74 25.49
N PHE A 282 31.17 45.60 25.77
CA PHE A 282 29.92 45.20 25.15
C PHE A 282 28.99 44.53 26.14
N LEU A 283 27.70 44.57 25.83
CA LEU A 283 26.68 43.72 26.42
C LEU A 283 26.22 42.74 25.34
N ARG A 284 26.25 41.45 25.65
CA ARG A 284 25.85 40.38 24.73
C ARG A 284 24.74 39.55 25.35
N ALA A 285 23.68 39.33 24.58
CA ALA A 285 22.56 38.48 24.92
C ALA A 285 22.48 37.31 23.95
N GLU A 286 22.43 36.09 24.49
CA GLU A 286 22.22 34.86 23.73
C GLU A 286 20.98 34.15 24.24
N MET A 287 20.10 33.80 23.31
CA MET A 287 18.81 33.17 23.58
C MET A 287 18.79 31.74 23.04
N LYS A 288 17.94 30.92 23.65
CA LYS A 288 17.64 29.55 23.21
C LYS A 288 16.51 29.51 22.15
N PHE A 289 16.17 30.66 21.60
CA PHE A 289 15.14 30.85 20.58
C PHE A 289 15.54 31.97 19.61
N GLY A 290 15.13 31.83 18.36
CA GLY A 290 15.29 32.83 17.32
C GLY A 290 14.16 33.86 17.33
N PHE A 291 14.50 35.10 16.98
CA PHE A 291 13.58 36.24 16.94
C PHE A 291 13.97 37.17 15.78
N GLN A 292 13.06 38.07 15.41
CA GLN A 292 13.22 39.02 14.31
C GLN A 292 13.00 40.45 14.84
N PRO A 293 14.06 41.16 15.26
CA PRO A 293 13.90 42.43 15.95
C PRO A 293 13.51 43.54 14.99
N THR A 294 12.56 44.38 15.42
CA THR A 294 12.05 45.54 14.66
C THR A 294 12.41 46.86 15.35
N LYS A 295 12.59 46.84 16.68
CA LYS A 295 13.01 48.00 17.45
C LYS A 295 13.86 47.61 18.67
N LEU A 296 14.89 48.41 18.92
CA LEU A 296 15.72 48.41 20.14
C LEU A 296 15.48 49.71 20.91
N ARG A 297 15.16 49.62 22.20
CA ARG A 297 15.04 50.76 23.11
C ARG A 297 16.17 50.72 24.12
N LEU A 298 16.90 51.83 24.22
CA LEU A 298 18.02 51.96 25.15
C LEU A 298 17.80 53.13 26.09
N ARG A 299 18.05 52.90 27.38
CA ARG A 299 18.19 53.95 28.38
C ARG A 299 19.64 54.04 28.81
N ASN A 300 20.17 55.25 28.73
CA ASN A 300 21.55 55.54 29.10
C ASN A 300 21.77 55.41 30.61
N ALA A 301 22.99 55.07 31.06
CA ALA A 301 23.29 54.82 32.47
C ALA A 301 23.16 56.05 33.37
N LEU A 302 23.58 57.24 32.88
CA LEU A 302 23.49 58.56 33.53
C LEU A 302 23.77 58.54 35.05
N SER A 303 24.83 57.85 35.47
CA SER A 303 25.24 57.69 36.87
C SER A 303 26.66 58.21 37.06
N ASP A 304 26.88 59.10 38.03
CA ASP A 304 28.19 59.76 38.29
C ASP A 304 28.84 60.41 37.05
N GLY A 305 28.01 60.97 36.15
CA GLY A 305 28.46 61.58 34.89
C GLY A 305 28.84 60.58 33.78
N ARG A 306 28.74 59.27 34.04
CA ARG A 306 28.96 58.19 33.08
C ARG A 306 27.77 58.02 32.13
N GLY A 307 28.03 57.52 30.94
CA GLY A 307 26.99 57.15 29.99
C GLY A 307 27.55 56.78 28.63
N THR A 308 26.80 56.00 27.85
CA THR A 308 27.17 55.67 26.47
C THR A 308 26.92 56.87 25.55
N LYS A 309 27.88 57.16 24.66
CA LYS A 309 27.77 58.22 23.64
C LYS A 309 27.53 57.62 22.25
N THR A 310 28.26 56.57 21.88
CA THR A 310 28.02 55.82 20.64
C THR A 310 28.09 54.32 20.86
N PHE A 311 27.22 53.58 20.17
CA PHE A 311 27.21 52.12 20.17
C PHE A 311 27.04 51.52 18.76
N LEU A 312 27.30 50.23 18.66
CA LEU A 312 27.09 49.38 17.48
C LEU A 312 26.28 48.14 17.88
N PHE A 313 25.34 47.72 17.02
CA PHE A 313 24.57 46.48 17.19
C PHE A 313 25.04 45.40 16.22
N ARG A 314 25.32 44.20 16.71
CA ARG A 314 25.64 43.01 15.91
C ARG A 314 24.67 41.87 16.17
N ALA A 315 24.23 41.21 15.11
CA ALA A 315 23.54 39.93 15.21
C ALA A 315 24.53 38.82 15.59
N VAL A 316 24.10 37.85 16.41
CA VAL A 316 24.87 36.66 16.78
C VAL A 316 24.11 35.43 16.26
N PRO A 317 24.80 34.43 15.64
CA PRO A 317 26.26 34.25 15.57
C PRO A 317 26.96 34.92 14.38
N ASP A 318 26.23 35.40 13.38
CA ASP A 318 26.79 35.84 12.09
C ASP A 318 27.67 37.11 12.18
N ASN A 319 27.64 37.83 13.30
CA ASN A 319 28.38 39.08 13.57
C ASN A 319 28.10 40.23 12.57
N GLY A 320 27.03 40.11 11.77
CA GLY A 320 26.58 41.13 10.84
C GLY A 320 26.12 42.39 11.56
N ILE A 321 26.46 43.55 10.99
CA ILE A 321 26.00 44.87 11.45
C ILE A 321 24.60 45.12 10.89
N LEU A 322 23.67 45.56 11.73
CA LEU A 322 22.32 45.92 11.30
C LEU A 322 22.13 47.43 11.26
N ASN A 323 21.57 47.90 10.14
CA ASN A 323 21.24 49.31 9.95
C ASN A 323 19.99 49.65 10.74
N MET A 324 20.03 50.79 11.43
CA MET A 324 18.93 51.29 12.25
C MET A 324 18.60 52.73 11.91
N THR A 325 17.43 53.16 12.35
CA THR A 325 16.98 54.55 12.30
C THR A 325 16.52 55.01 13.67
N TYR A 326 16.69 56.29 13.98
CA TYR A 326 16.21 56.90 15.23
C TYR A 326 15.64 58.29 14.95
N ILE A 327 14.90 58.86 15.90
CA ILE A 327 14.38 60.23 15.80
C ILE A 327 15.36 61.17 16.49
N ASP A 328 15.89 62.14 15.75
CA ASP A 328 16.72 63.20 16.33
C ASP A 328 15.86 64.14 17.18
N PRO A 329 16.12 64.27 18.50
CA PRO A 329 15.28 65.08 19.38
C PRO A 329 15.31 66.58 19.05
N ALA A 330 16.36 67.07 18.39
CA ALA A 330 16.47 68.49 18.05
C ALA A 330 15.61 68.87 16.84
N THR A 331 15.48 67.97 15.88
CA THR A 331 14.80 68.24 14.59
C THR A 331 13.48 67.49 14.41
N GLY A 332 13.27 66.41 15.17
CA GLY A 332 12.16 65.48 14.99
C GLY A 332 12.30 64.57 13.74
N ASN A 333 13.40 64.67 13.00
CA ASN A 333 13.61 63.91 11.78
C ASN A 333 14.12 62.49 12.06
N THR A 334 13.71 61.53 11.22
CA THR A 334 14.29 60.18 11.22
C THR A 334 15.69 60.19 10.61
N MET A 335 16.69 59.79 11.38
CA MET A 335 18.09 59.68 10.96
C MET A 335 18.54 58.22 10.92
N ALA A 336 19.40 57.87 9.97
CA ALA A 336 19.99 56.54 9.88
C ALA A 336 21.32 56.45 10.68
N CYS A 337 21.59 55.27 11.23
CA CYS A 337 22.87 54.93 11.83
C CYS A 337 23.15 53.42 11.67
N ASP A 338 24.43 53.07 11.69
CA ASP A 338 24.91 51.68 11.53
C ASP A 338 25.98 51.35 12.60
N ALA A 339 27.24 51.72 12.37
CA ALA A 339 28.37 51.43 13.25
C ALA A 339 28.53 52.42 14.41
N ARG A 340 27.83 53.56 14.36
CA ARG A 340 27.95 54.66 15.33
C ARG A 340 26.59 55.26 15.67
N CYS A 341 25.73 54.49 16.34
CA CYS A 341 24.42 54.96 16.77
C CYS A 341 24.53 55.79 18.06
N PRO A 342 23.98 57.02 18.12
CA PRO A 342 24.23 57.95 19.21
C PRO A 342 23.20 57.85 20.35
N LEU A 343 23.68 57.98 21.60
CA LEU A 343 22.85 58.17 22.80
C LEU A 343 23.11 59.53 23.45
N SER A 344 22.05 60.18 23.94
CA SER A 344 22.12 61.47 24.62
C SER A 344 22.52 61.30 26.09
N ASN A 345 23.16 62.33 26.65
CA ASN A 345 23.35 62.48 28.10
C ASN A 345 22.36 63.47 28.74
N ASP A 346 21.37 63.94 27.98
CA ASP A 346 20.30 64.81 28.48
C ASP A 346 19.36 64.02 29.41
N LEU A 347 19.24 64.48 30.66
CA LEU A 347 18.37 63.86 31.67
C LEU A 347 16.87 63.92 31.32
N SER A 348 16.47 64.81 30.39
CA SER A 348 15.09 64.88 29.89
C SER A 348 14.77 63.73 28.92
N GLU A 349 15.77 63.07 28.34
CA GLU A 349 15.58 61.93 27.44
C GLU A 349 15.60 60.61 28.21
N ALA A 350 14.42 60.11 28.55
CA ALA A 350 14.24 58.89 29.35
C ALA A 350 14.78 57.62 28.67
N SER A 351 14.72 57.54 27.35
CA SER A 351 15.19 56.43 26.53
C SER A 351 15.14 56.83 25.05
N ARG A 352 15.91 56.14 24.22
CA ARG A 352 15.88 56.31 22.76
C ARG A 352 15.51 55.01 22.06
N ASP A 353 14.65 55.12 21.06
CA ASP A 353 14.24 54.01 20.20
C ASP A 353 15.03 54.03 18.89
N PHE A 354 15.52 52.85 18.52
CA PHE A 354 16.21 52.57 17.26
C PHE A 354 15.41 51.50 16.50
N LYS A 355 14.93 51.81 15.29
CA LYS A 355 14.18 50.88 14.46
C LYS A 355 15.08 50.23 13.42
N PHE A 356 15.03 48.91 13.30
CA PHE A 356 15.83 48.16 12.33
C PHE A 356 15.29 48.39 10.92
N VAL A 357 16.20 48.63 9.96
CA VAL A 357 15.85 48.84 8.55
C VAL A 357 15.56 47.51 7.85
N ASN A 358 16.39 46.51 8.14
CA ASN A 358 16.24 45.15 7.64
C ASN A 358 15.90 44.23 8.81
N VAL A 359 14.80 43.50 8.71
CA VAL A 359 14.40 42.52 9.73
C VAL A 359 15.09 41.19 9.41
N VAL A 360 16.08 40.83 10.21
CA VAL A 360 16.88 39.61 10.05
C VAL A 360 16.69 38.73 11.27
N GLY A 361 16.40 37.44 11.07
CA GLY A 361 16.29 36.49 12.17
C GLY A 361 17.64 36.25 12.84
N MET A 362 17.69 36.22 14.17
CA MET A 362 18.90 35.93 14.94
C MET A 362 18.57 35.23 16.26
N ASN A 363 19.57 34.60 16.89
CA ASN A 363 19.43 33.91 18.19
C ASN A 363 20.12 34.67 19.33
N GLY A 364 20.74 35.81 19.02
CA GLY A 364 21.41 36.65 19.99
C GLY A 364 21.85 37.95 19.37
N PHE A 365 22.32 38.87 20.20
CA PHE A 365 22.89 40.12 19.75
C PHE A 365 23.98 40.63 20.69
N GLN A 366 24.79 41.55 20.18
CA GLN A 366 25.82 42.25 20.93
C GLN A 366 25.71 43.76 20.71
N ILE A 367 25.67 44.52 21.80
CA ILE A 367 25.72 45.98 21.81
C ILE A 367 27.12 46.40 22.26
N GLU A 368 27.91 46.93 21.34
CA GLU A 368 29.28 47.39 21.58
C GLU A 368 29.29 48.88 21.84
N VAL A 369 29.87 49.31 22.97
CA VAL A 369 30.06 50.73 23.30
C VAL A 369 31.41 51.18 22.78
N SER A 370 31.40 52.20 21.91
CA SER A 370 32.61 52.75 21.28
C SER A 370 33.04 54.11 21.85
N GLU A 371 32.10 54.93 22.31
CA GLU A 371 32.40 56.19 23.00
C GLU A 371 31.45 56.37 24.20
N TRP A 372 31.90 57.11 25.22
CA TRP A 372 31.16 57.37 26.45
C TRP A 372 31.34 58.81 26.96
N TYR A 373 30.42 59.22 27.83
CA TYR A 373 30.50 60.41 28.67
C TYR A 373 31.15 60.04 30.02
N GLY A 374 31.81 61.02 30.65
CA GLY A 374 32.46 60.82 31.94
C GLY A 374 33.56 59.75 31.89
N ALA A 375 33.70 59.00 32.98
CA ALA A 375 34.77 58.02 33.13
C ALA A 375 34.54 56.71 32.35
N GLY A 376 33.30 56.38 31.94
CA GLY A 376 33.00 55.11 31.27
C GLY A 376 31.58 55.05 30.71
N GLY A 377 31.32 54.06 29.85
CA GLY A 377 30.01 53.81 29.25
C GLY A 377 29.13 52.87 30.08
N GLY A 378 27.90 52.64 29.60
CA GLY A 378 26.95 51.75 30.26
C GLY A 378 25.50 51.95 29.81
N PHE A 379 24.60 51.12 30.32
CA PHE A 379 23.16 51.18 30.09
C PHE A 379 22.38 51.00 31.40
N ASP A 380 21.29 51.75 31.56
CA ASP A 380 20.33 51.48 32.63
C ASP A 380 19.27 50.46 32.17
N SER A 381 18.84 50.51 30.90
CA SER A 381 17.86 49.56 30.35
C SER A 381 18.14 49.23 28.88
N VAL A 382 17.95 47.97 28.51
CA VAL A 382 17.98 47.42 27.16
C VAL A 382 16.69 46.63 26.93
N GLU A 383 15.88 47.07 25.96
CA GLU A 383 14.64 46.41 25.58
C GLU A 383 14.61 46.18 24.07
N LEU A 384 14.13 45.02 23.65
CA LEU A 384 14.09 44.61 22.25
C LEU A 384 12.67 44.16 21.88
N PHE A 385 12.22 44.51 20.69
CA PHE A 385 10.84 44.31 20.24
C PHE A 385 10.78 43.67 18.87
N GLN A 386 9.66 43.01 18.58
CA GLN A 386 9.30 42.45 17.28
C GLN A 386 7.83 42.72 16.94
N ASP A 387 7.48 42.61 15.66
CA ASP A 387 6.11 42.84 15.16
C ASP A 387 5.20 41.62 15.34
N ASP A 388 5.72 40.43 15.03
CA ASP A 388 4.94 39.18 15.11
C ASP A 388 4.77 38.72 16.56
N ILE A 389 3.58 38.21 16.87
CA ILE A 389 3.27 37.67 18.20
C ILE A 389 3.54 36.16 18.18
N TYR A 390 4.63 35.75 18.81
CA TYR A 390 4.99 34.35 19.03
C TYR A 390 4.70 33.91 20.46
N ILE A 391 4.19 32.69 20.60
CA ILE A 391 4.05 32.01 21.88
C ILE A 391 4.82 30.69 21.78
N HIS A 392 5.98 30.64 22.43
CA HIS A 392 6.79 29.45 22.59
C HIS A 392 6.22 28.54 23.68
N ALA A 393 6.32 27.23 23.47
CA ALA A 393 5.85 26.22 24.40
C ALA A 393 6.68 26.22 25.70
N VAL A 394 7.97 26.53 25.58
CA VAL A 394 8.83 26.81 26.73
C VAL A 394 8.49 28.22 27.23
N ASP A 395 7.71 28.29 28.31
CA ASP A 395 7.11 29.55 28.78
C ASP A 395 8.14 30.67 29.04
N GLY A 396 9.34 30.29 29.49
CA GLY A 396 10.43 31.24 29.73
C GLY A 396 10.96 31.96 28.49
N PHE A 397 10.54 31.60 27.27
CA PHE A 397 10.91 32.31 26.04
C PHE A 397 9.87 33.36 25.63
N ASN A 398 8.66 33.28 26.20
CA ASN A 398 7.60 34.26 25.96
C ASN A 398 7.92 35.59 26.64
N GLU A 399 7.08 36.61 26.49
CA GLU A 399 7.32 37.94 27.06
C GLU A 399 7.74 37.89 28.55
N PRO A 400 8.66 38.76 28.98
CA PRO A 400 9.28 38.65 30.30
C PRO A 400 8.31 39.01 31.44
N THR A 401 8.43 38.31 32.57
CA THR A 401 7.55 38.47 33.73
C THR A 401 7.78 39.80 34.45
N CYS A 402 9.03 40.29 34.40
CA CYS A 402 9.49 41.52 35.00
C CYS A 402 8.85 42.80 34.39
N ALA A 403 8.30 42.73 33.18
CA ALA A 403 7.93 43.92 32.39
C ALA A 403 6.54 44.49 32.76
N GLY A 404 5.82 43.85 33.69
CA GLY A 404 4.50 44.33 34.14
C GLY A 404 3.43 44.28 33.05
N ILE A 405 3.59 43.40 32.05
CA ILE A 405 2.67 43.25 30.93
C ILE A 405 1.41 42.54 31.44
N ALA A 406 0.31 43.29 31.57
CA ALA A 406 -0.95 42.77 32.10
C ALA A 406 -1.49 41.56 31.31
N SER A 407 -1.18 41.52 30.01
CA SER A 407 -1.62 40.50 29.08
C SER A 407 -0.55 39.62 28.45
N ARG A 408 0.56 39.44 29.16
CA ARG A 408 1.75 38.71 28.73
C ARG A 408 1.44 37.43 27.93
N SER A 409 2.12 37.26 26.79
CA SER A 409 2.15 35.97 26.10
C SER A 409 2.71 34.89 27.04
N GLN A 410 2.04 33.75 27.13
CA GLN A 410 2.47 32.67 28.00
C GLN A 410 2.04 31.29 27.48
N ALA A 411 2.73 30.25 27.96
CA ALA A 411 2.39 28.87 27.69
C ALA A 411 2.28 28.07 29.00
N SER A 412 1.32 27.16 29.06
CA SER A 412 1.15 26.24 30.19
C SER A 412 1.08 24.80 29.69
N ALA A 413 1.92 23.94 30.27
CA ALA A 413 2.01 22.53 29.91
C ALA A 413 1.40 21.66 31.01
N THR A 414 0.54 20.71 30.63
CA THR A 414 0.00 19.66 31.49
C THR A 414 0.50 18.31 31.01
N GLY A 415 1.03 17.48 31.93
CA GLY A 415 1.66 16.20 31.62
C GLY A 415 3.19 16.25 31.71
N ASN A 416 3.85 15.14 31.36
CA ASN A 416 5.29 14.96 31.53
C ASN A 416 6.08 15.51 30.32
N TRP A 417 6.15 16.83 30.19
CA TRP A 417 6.92 17.51 29.15
C TRP A 417 8.35 17.79 29.59
N ALA A 418 9.30 17.62 28.68
CA ALA A 418 10.72 17.95 28.87
C ALA A 418 11.21 18.89 27.77
N ILE A 419 12.11 19.82 28.13
CA ILE A 419 12.77 20.70 27.16
C ILE A 419 13.75 19.88 26.32
N THR A 420 13.63 20.01 25.00
CA THR A 420 14.48 19.37 23.99
C THR A 420 15.34 20.45 23.32
N PRO A 421 16.64 20.19 23.06
CA PRO A 421 17.50 21.12 22.32
C PRO A 421 16.90 21.53 20.98
N SER A 422 17.25 22.72 20.48
CA SER A 422 16.67 23.24 19.23
C SER A 422 17.06 22.41 17.99
N HIS A 423 18.22 21.74 18.00
CA HIS A 423 18.77 21.03 16.84
C HIS A 423 18.78 21.92 15.58
N GLN A 424 17.99 21.58 14.56
CA GLN A 424 17.82 22.37 13.34
C GLN A 424 16.69 23.40 13.44
N SER A 425 15.84 23.30 14.46
CA SER A 425 14.73 24.22 14.69
C SER A 425 15.19 25.56 15.24
N SER A 426 14.33 26.57 15.09
CA SER A 426 14.63 27.95 15.54
C SER A 426 14.66 28.14 17.05
N SER A 427 14.17 27.19 17.84
CA SER A 427 14.16 27.28 19.31
C SER A 427 14.17 25.91 19.97
N GLU A 428 14.61 25.84 21.22
CA GLU A 428 14.29 24.70 22.08
C GLU A 428 12.76 24.55 22.18
N TYR A 429 12.29 23.31 22.33
CA TYR A 429 10.86 22.97 22.31
C TYR A 429 10.53 21.93 23.38
N LEU A 430 9.23 21.68 23.61
CA LEU A 430 8.79 20.66 24.56
C LEU A 430 8.50 19.33 23.85
N THR A 431 8.95 18.24 24.45
CA THR A 431 8.65 16.86 24.02
C THR A 431 8.04 16.06 25.16
N ALA A 432 7.01 15.26 24.87
CA ALA A 432 6.41 14.31 25.80
C ALA A 432 6.26 12.93 25.14
N ASN A 433 6.64 11.88 25.87
CA ASN A 433 6.32 10.50 25.51
C ASN A 433 5.02 10.12 26.23
N VAL A 434 3.97 9.87 25.46
CA VAL A 434 2.61 9.74 25.96
C VAL A 434 2.11 8.32 25.70
N ALA A 435 1.86 7.58 26.79
CA ALA A 435 1.23 6.28 26.69
C ALA A 435 -0.21 6.41 26.16
N SER A 436 -0.74 5.37 25.51
CA SER A 436 -2.11 5.41 24.96
C SER A 436 -3.18 5.82 25.99
N THR A 437 -2.99 5.50 27.27
CA THR A 437 -3.88 5.84 28.38
C THR A 437 -3.77 7.29 28.86
N ASP A 438 -2.65 7.97 28.59
CA ASP A 438 -2.30 9.29 29.14
C ASP A 438 -2.50 10.42 28.10
N GLN A 439 -3.11 10.10 26.95
CA GLN A 439 -3.33 11.05 25.85
C GLN A 439 -4.31 12.17 26.22
N THR A 440 -5.35 11.88 27.01
CA THR A 440 -6.39 12.84 27.37
C THR A 440 -5.93 14.00 28.27
N PRO A 441 -5.12 13.79 29.34
CA PRO A 441 -4.65 14.90 30.20
C PRO A 441 -3.47 15.68 29.61
N THR A 442 -2.71 15.11 28.68
CA THR A 442 -1.46 15.71 28.18
C THR A 442 -1.75 16.84 27.19
N SER A 443 -1.29 18.07 27.46
CA SER A 443 -1.48 19.20 26.54
C SER A 443 -0.53 20.38 26.79
N VAL A 444 -0.41 21.27 25.82
CA VAL A 444 0.20 22.61 25.95
C VAL A 444 -0.82 23.65 25.49
N THR A 445 -1.08 24.66 26.32
CA THR A 445 -1.96 25.78 26.01
C THR A 445 -1.13 27.04 25.84
N PHE A 446 -1.30 27.72 24.70
CA PHE A 446 -0.64 28.96 24.31
C PHE A 446 -1.64 30.11 24.43
N GLU A 447 -1.28 31.17 25.14
CA GLU A 447 -2.10 32.37 25.34
C GLU A 447 -1.34 33.60 24.84
N PRO A 448 -1.66 34.15 23.66
CA PRO A 448 -1.01 35.37 23.14
C PRO A 448 -1.41 36.66 23.87
N ASP A 449 -0.51 37.64 23.83
CA ASP A 449 -0.80 39.05 24.11
C ASP A 449 -1.26 39.80 22.84
N ILE A 450 -2.50 39.54 22.39
CA ILE A 450 -3.09 40.25 21.25
C ILE A 450 -3.41 41.69 21.69
N LYS A 451 -2.65 42.67 21.20
CA LYS A 451 -2.81 44.09 21.59
C LYS A 451 -4.03 44.77 20.95
N GLN A 452 -4.46 44.30 19.78
CA GLN A 452 -5.58 44.87 19.02
C GLN A 452 -6.36 43.77 18.30
N SER A 453 -7.69 43.88 18.29
CA SER A 453 -8.52 42.97 17.52
C SER A 453 -8.34 43.21 16.02
N GLY A 454 -8.49 42.17 15.21
CA GLY A 454 -8.35 42.24 13.75
C GLY A 454 -8.29 40.86 13.13
N ASN A 455 -8.03 40.78 11.81
CA ASN A 455 -7.86 39.49 11.14
C ASN A 455 -6.42 39.02 11.28
N TYR A 456 -6.21 37.77 11.71
CA TYR A 456 -4.90 37.16 11.90
C TYR A 456 -4.80 35.83 11.16
N SER A 457 -3.59 35.54 10.68
CA SER A 457 -3.13 34.19 10.37
C SER A 457 -2.53 33.58 11.64
N VAL A 458 -3.00 32.37 11.99
CA VAL A 458 -2.55 31.61 13.17
C VAL A 458 -1.83 30.36 12.71
N LEU A 459 -0.52 30.31 12.95
CA LEU A 459 0.36 29.22 12.50
C LEU A 459 0.87 28.41 13.69
N VAL A 460 0.83 27.08 13.58
CA VAL A 460 1.43 26.15 14.54
C VAL A 460 2.70 25.57 13.94
N PHE A 461 3.84 25.70 14.63
CA PHE A 461 5.12 25.19 14.16
C PHE A 461 5.42 23.82 14.76
N THR A 462 5.86 22.89 13.92
CA THR A 462 6.19 21.51 14.28
C THR A 462 7.65 21.21 13.93
N PRO A 463 8.52 20.92 14.91
CA PRO A 463 9.89 20.48 14.67
C PRO A 463 9.95 19.20 13.82
N GLY A 464 11.02 19.03 13.05
CA GLY A 464 11.33 17.79 12.33
C GLY A 464 11.66 16.64 13.28
N CYS A 465 11.28 15.43 12.91
CA CYS A 465 11.50 14.23 13.73
C CYS A 465 12.86 13.54 13.51
N ILE A 466 13.58 13.87 12.43
CA ILE A 466 14.91 13.29 12.15
C ILE A 466 15.95 13.77 13.16
N PRO A 467 16.08 15.09 13.46
CA PRO A 467 17.17 15.57 14.32
C PRO A 467 17.13 15.05 15.75
N ASP A 468 15.93 14.73 16.28
CA ASP A 468 15.74 14.16 17.62
C ASP A 468 15.45 12.63 17.60
N ASN A 469 15.51 12.00 16.42
CA ASN A 469 15.33 10.56 16.21
C ASN A 469 13.99 10.01 16.75
N THR A 470 12.90 10.77 16.58
CA THR A 470 11.57 10.43 17.11
C THR A 470 10.58 9.94 16.04
N CYS A 471 10.93 9.98 14.75
CA CYS A 471 10.01 9.70 13.63
C CYS A 471 9.11 8.46 13.81
N PRO A 472 9.62 7.28 14.24
CA PRO A 472 8.79 6.08 14.36
C PRO A 472 7.67 6.17 15.42
N LYS A 473 7.77 7.12 16.35
CA LYS A 473 6.84 7.31 17.47
C LYS A 473 5.99 8.56 17.32
N ARG A 474 6.22 9.39 16.31
CA ARG A 474 5.38 10.57 16.04
C ARG A 474 3.96 10.13 15.66
N GLY A 475 3.00 11.00 15.95
CA GLY A 475 1.59 10.76 15.67
C GLY A 475 0.85 12.06 15.37
N ILE A 476 -0.46 12.03 15.59
CA ILE A 476 -1.38 13.12 15.32
C ILE A 476 -1.69 13.88 16.62
N VAL A 477 -1.73 15.20 16.54
CA VAL A 477 -2.23 16.09 17.59
C VAL A 477 -3.56 16.71 17.20
N ASN A 478 -4.40 16.93 18.19
CA ASN A 478 -5.60 17.73 18.12
C ASN A 478 -5.26 19.15 18.59
N VAL A 479 -5.44 20.14 17.72
CA VAL A 479 -5.26 21.54 18.01
C VAL A 479 -6.61 22.21 18.08
N THR A 480 -6.93 22.82 19.22
CA THR A 480 -8.14 23.61 19.39
C THR A 480 -7.81 25.08 19.63
N ALA A 481 -8.58 25.99 19.04
CA ALA A 481 -8.39 27.43 19.24
C ALA A 481 -9.69 28.11 19.65
N THR A 482 -9.59 29.00 20.64
CA THR A 482 -10.66 29.90 21.07
C THR A 482 -10.17 31.33 20.83
N LEU A 483 -10.72 32.03 19.85
CA LEU A 483 -10.16 33.30 19.34
C LEU A 483 -11.03 34.54 19.62
N SER A 484 -12.29 34.34 20.00
CA SER A 484 -13.25 35.38 20.38
C SER A 484 -14.20 34.86 21.48
N PRO A 485 -14.72 35.70 22.41
CA PRO A 485 -15.59 35.25 23.50
C PRO A 485 -16.98 34.81 23.03
N ASP A 486 -17.49 35.37 21.92
CA ASP A 486 -18.84 35.11 21.40
C ASP A 486 -18.89 33.91 20.43
N SER A 487 -17.74 33.28 20.16
CA SER A 487 -17.67 32.08 19.33
C SER A 487 -18.02 30.85 20.16
N ASP A 488 -19.29 30.41 20.12
CA ASP A 488 -19.69 29.09 20.64
C ASP A 488 -18.92 27.93 19.97
N LYS A 489 -18.26 28.18 18.83
CA LYS A 489 -17.46 27.20 18.09
C LYS A 489 -15.97 27.38 18.37
N GLN A 490 -15.39 26.45 19.10
CA GLN A 490 -13.93 26.28 19.08
C GLN A 490 -13.51 25.77 17.69
N ILE A 491 -12.44 26.34 17.15
CA ILE A 491 -11.80 25.80 15.97
C ILE A 491 -11.09 24.53 16.40
N GLN A 492 -11.20 23.46 15.61
CA GLN A 492 -10.55 22.18 15.87
C GLN A 492 -9.90 21.66 14.59
N THR A 493 -8.62 21.32 14.68
CA THR A 493 -7.82 20.83 13.55
C THR A 493 -6.93 19.69 14.02
N PHE A 494 -6.78 18.64 13.21
CA PHE A 494 -5.83 17.56 13.48
C PHE A 494 -4.57 17.75 12.65
N LEU A 495 -3.40 17.72 13.29
CA LEU A 495 -2.11 17.90 12.63
C LEU A 495 -1.23 16.67 12.84
N ALA A 496 -0.68 16.11 11.76
CA ALA A 496 0.35 15.09 11.85
C ALA A 496 1.71 15.73 12.18
N GLN A 497 2.43 15.14 13.13
CA GLN A 497 3.79 15.53 13.52
C GLN A 497 4.87 14.56 12.99
N THR A 498 4.56 13.83 11.92
CA THR A 498 5.41 12.80 11.31
C THR A 498 6.37 13.35 10.26
N ASN A 499 6.43 14.67 10.10
CA ASN A 499 7.32 15.38 9.18
C ASN A 499 8.80 15.16 9.55
N ASN A 500 9.61 14.89 8.54
CA ASN A 500 11.05 14.65 8.71
C ASN A 500 11.80 15.91 9.14
N PHE A 501 11.44 17.06 8.58
CA PHE A 501 12.04 18.37 8.81
C PHE A 501 11.00 19.37 9.34
N ASP A 502 11.44 20.51 9.84
CA ASP A 502 10.57 21.54 10.42
C ASP A 502 9.47 21.98 9.43
N LYS A 503 8.24 22.12 9.93
CA LYS A 503 7.11 22.68 9.18
C LYS A 503 6.26 23.62 10.03
N TYR A 504 5.30 24.25 9.38
CA TYR A 504 4.18 24.90 10.06
C TYR A 504 2.86 24.61 9.34
N ASP A 505 1.77 24.70 10.09
CA ASP A 505 0.41 24.51 9.61
C ASP A 505 -0.43 25.73 9.99
N GLU A 506 -1.19 26.29 9.05
CA GLU A 506 -2.15 27.37 9.31
C GLU A 506 -3.46 26.77 9.82
N ILE A 507 -3.80 27.04 11.08
CA ILE A 507 -5.01 26.49 11.72
C ILE A 507 -6.19 27.47 11.65
N HIS A 508 -5.92 28.74 11.37
CA HIS A 508 -6.95 29.76 11.27
C HIS A 508 -6.45 30.97 10.47
N LEU A 509 -7.32 31.49 9.62
CA LEU A 509 -7.21 32.80 8.99
C LEU A 509 -8.54 33.53 9.22
N GLY A 510 -8.54 34.60 10.01
CA GLY A 510 -9.78 35.29 10.38
C GLY A 510 -9.67 36.14 11.64
N TYR A 511 -10.80 36.61 12.14
CA TYR A 511 -10.85 37.60 13.21
C TYR A 511 -10.43 37.04 14.58
N VAL A 512 -9.59 37.77 15.31
CA VAL A 512 -9.12 37.46 16.67
C VAL A 512 -9.30 38.69 17.55
N ASP A 513 -9.84 38.49 18.75
CA ASP A 513 -10.05 39.57 19.72
C ASP A 513 -8.80 39.90 20.54
N ALA A 514 -8.66 41.18 20.91
CA ALA A 514 -7.61 41.64 21.81
C ALA A 514 -7.69 41.00 23.19
N SER A 515 -6.53 40.71 23.76
CA SER A 515 -6.36 40.14 25.09
C SER A 515 -6.77 41.16 26.16
N SER A 516 -7.71 40.79 27.01
CA SER A 516 -8.25 41.63 28.08
C SER A 516 -8.40 40.86 29.39
N HIS A 517 -8.78 41.55 30.47
CA HIS A 517 -9.11 40.89 31.74
C HIS A 517 -10.31 39.92 31.65
N LYS A 518 -11.17 40.07 30.64
CA LYS A 518 -12.39 39.24 30.47
C LYS A 518 -12.18 38.06 29.53
N PHE A 519 -11.25 38.16 28.60
CA PHE A 519 -11.05 37.16 27.56
C PHE A 519 -9.59 37.16 27.09
N ARG A 520 -9.05 35.96 26.88
CA ARG A 520 -7.78 35.73 26.17
C ARG A 520 -8.01 34.75 25.03
N PRO A 521 -7.53 35.07 23.82
CA PRO A 521 -7.35 34.06 22.80
C PRO A 521 -6.46 32.94 23.33
N SER A 522 -6.74 31.71 22.91
CA SER A 522 -5.93 30.55 23.30
C SER A 522 -5.87 29.51 22.19
N VAL A 523 -4.73 28.85 22.08
CA VAL A 523 -4.51 27.68 21.22
C VAL A 523 -4.04 26.54 22.10
N LYS A 524 -4.69 25.39 22.06
CA LYS A 524 -4.35 24.21 22.84
C LYS A 524 -3.95 23.07 21.92
N LEU A 525 -2.76 22.51 22.13
CA LEU A 525 -2.24 21.35 21.44
C LEU A 525 -2.28 20.14 22.38
N ALA A 526 -2.93 19.06 21.95
CA ALA A 526 -3.02 17.80 22.70
C ALA A 526 -2.84 16.59 21.78
N PRO A 527 -2.33 15.44 22.24
CA PRO A 527 -2.32 14.22 21.44
C PRO A 527 -3.75 13.81 21.02
N LYS A 528 -3.95 13.34 19.79
CA LYS A 528 -5.22 12.75 19.38
C LYS A 528 -5.43 11.44 20.15
N THR A 529 -6.63 11.25 20.71
CA THR A 529 -6.98 10.04 21.48
C THR A 529 -7.10 8.81 20.59
N GLY A 530 -6.77 7.64 21.15
CA GLY A 530 -6.92 6.34 20.49
C GLY A 530 -5.71 5.89 19.66
N GLN A 531 -4.58 6.60 19.75
CA GLN A 531 -3.31 6.16 19.16
C GLN A 531 -2.58 5.22 20.13
N GLN A 532 -1.61 4.43 19.64
CA GLN A 532 -0.66 3.74 20.51
C GLN A 532 0.25 4.77 21.24
N ASP A 533 1.29 4.32 21.92
CA ASP A 533 2.26 5.22 22.54
C ASP A 533 2.85 6.18 21.49
N VAL A 534 2.77 7.48 21.77
CA VAL A 534 3.18 8.56 20.84
C VAL A 534 4.17 9.51 21.50
N THR A 535 5.13 9.99 20.72
CA THR A 535 5.98 11.12 21.07
C THR A 535 5.40 12.39 20.46
N VAL A 536 5.03 13.34 21.31
CA VAL A 536 4.39 14.60 20.91
C VAL A 536 5.34 15.76 21.16
N VAL A 537 5.36 16.73 20.25
CA VAL A 537 6.11 17.99 20.40
C VAL A 537 5.23 19.22 20.41
N ALA A 538 5.71 20.25 21.10
CA ALA A 538 5.15 21.59 21.06
C ALA A 538 6.31 22.59 20.96
N SER A 539 6.36 23.36 19.87
CA SER A 539 7.41 24.37 19.65
C SER A 539 6.89 25.77 19.89
N ARG A 540 6.09 26.32 18.98
CA ARG A 540 5.53 27.67 19.08
C ARG A 540 4.30 27.88 18.20
N VAL A 541 3.52 28.88 18.54
CA VAL A 541 2.39 29.40 17.74
C VAL A 541 2.70 30.84 17.33
N ARG A 542 2.33 31.24 16.11
CA ARG A 542 2.45 32.63 15.63
C ARG A 542 1.06 33.18 15.35
N PHE A 543 0.83 34.41 15.81
CA PHE A 543 -0.29 35.25 15.39
C PHE A 543 0.26 36.40 14.57
N GLN A 544 -0.07 36.41 13.28
CA GLN A 544 0.34 37.47 12.37
C GLN A 544 -0.90 38.24 11.93
N LEU A 545 -0.96 39.54 12.23
CA LEU A 545 -2.06 40.38 11.78
C LEU A 545 -2.02 40.52 10.25
N ILE A 546 -3.14 40.25 9.62
CA ILE A 546 -3.40 40.38 8.20
C ILE A 546 -4.35 41.57 8.01
N SER A 547 -3.95 42.56 7.22
CA SER A 547 -4.90 43.54 6.69
C SER A 547 -5.36 43.07 5.31
N SER A 548 -6.42 43.67 4.76
CA SER A 548 -6.88 43.37 3.40
C SER A 548 -6.89 44.63 2.56
N THR A 549 -6.51 44.53 1.28
CA THR A 549 -6.78 45.58 0.30
C THR A 549 -8.29 45.71 0.03
N GLY A 550 -9.07 44.67 0.34
CA GLY A 550 -10.46 44.51 -0.01
C GLY A 550 -10.69 44.36 -1.52
N GLY A 551 -11.95 44.14 -1.89
CA GLY A 551 -12.41 44.15 -3.29
C GLY A 551 -12.24 42.84 -4.05
N LEU A 552 -11.79 41.77 -3.40
CA LEU A 552 -11.80 40.41 -3.93
C LEU A 552 -12.59 39.49 -2.99
N ASN A 553 -12.99 38.32 -3.49
CA ASN A 553 -13.64 37.28 -2.69
C ASN A 553 -13.47 35.92 -3.39
N GLY A 554 -12.38 35.23 -3.08
CA GLY A 554 -12.05 33.88 -3.54
C GLY A 554 -11.56 33.73 -4.99
N LEU A 555 -11.75 34.73 -5.86
CA LEU A 555 -11.35 34.69 -7.27
C LEU A 555 -10.49 35.90 -7.68
N PHE A 556 -9.47 35.64 -8.50
CA PHE A 556 -8.66 36.67 -9.13
C PHE A 556 -8.16 36.26 -10.53
N GLU A 557 -8.37 37.11 -11.52
CA GLU A 557 -7.85 36.99 -12.89
C GLU A 557 -6.60 37.87 -13.07
N PHE A 558 -5.53 37.25 -13.57
CA PHE A 558 -4.26 37.87 -13.86
C PHE A 558 -3.92 37.75 -15.35
N ASP A 559 -3.61 38.86 -16.00
CA ASP A 559 -3.02 38.90 -17.35
C ASP A 559 -1.47 38.96 -17.25
N PRO A 560 -0.76 37.87 -17.58
CA PRO A 560 0.71 37.81 -17.51
C PRO A 560 1.45 38.80 -18.42
N THR A 561 0.77 39.42 -19.39
CA THR A 561 1.38 40.41 -20.29
C THR A 561 1.45 41.81 -19.68
N THR A 562 0.72 42.05 -18.59
CA THR A 562 0.67 43.34 -17.88
C THR A 562 1.75 43.45 -16.80
N LYS A 563 2.38 44.64 -16.69
CA LYS A 563 3.42 44.91 -15.68
C LYS A 563 2.87 45.43 -14.36
N GLU A 564 1.72 46.10 -14.40
CA GLU A 564 1.05 46.66 -13.23
C GLU A 564 -0.36 46.09 -13.14
N VAL A 565 -0.78 45.75 -11.93
CA VAL A 565 -2.12 45.23 -11.67
C VAL A 565 -3.08 46.38 -11.46
N ASN A 566 -4.17 46.38 -12.24
CA ASN A 566 -5.28 47.31 -12.03
C ASN A 566 -6.05 46.94 -10.76
N LEU A 567 -6.03 47.83 -9.76
CA LEU A 567 -6.75 47.66 -8.50
C LEU A 567 -8.26 47.93 -8.60
N ASP A 568 -8.75 48.41 -9.74
CA ASP A 568 -10.19 48.40 -10.05
C ASP A 568 -10.61 47.01 -10.53
N PHE A 569 -10.90 46.14 -9.57
CA PHE A 569 -11.28 44.75 -9.80
C PHE A 569 -12.61 44.59 -10.55
N SER A 570 -13.45 45.63 -10.60
CA SER A 570 -14.76 45.59 -11.27
C SER A 570 -14.67 45.41 -12.80
N LYS A 571 -13.48 45.62 -13.39
CA LYS A 571 -13.25 45.45 -14.84
C LYS A 571 -13.12 43.99 -15.28
N SER A 572 -12.69 43.10 -14.40
CA SER A 572 -12.66 41.66 -14.68
C SER A 572 -14.02 41.06 -14.32
N SER A 573 -14.62 40.33 -15.26
CA SER A 573 -15.85 39.58 -14.99
C SER A 573 -15.65 38.47 -13.95
N ILE A 574 -14.44 37.91 -13.87
CA ILE A 574 -14.09 36.85 -12.91
C ILE A 574 -13.97 37.43 -11.51
N ASN A 575 -13.23 38.53 -11.35
CA ASN A 575 -13.10 39.20 -10.06
C ASN A 575 -14.46 39.68 -9.55
N LYS A 576 -15.26 40.29 -10.44
CA LYS A 576 -16.62 40.72 -10.12
C LYS A 576 -17.51 39.56 -9.68
N ALA A 577 -17.43 38.40 -10.36
CA ALA A 577 -18.21 37.23 -9.97
C ALA A 577 -17.88 36.77 -8.55
N GLY A 578 -16.60 36.81 -8.15
CA GLY A 578 -16.20 36.56 -6.76
C GLY A 578 -16.85 37.54 -5.78
N THR A 579 -16.76 38.84 -6.04
CA THR A 579 -17.33 39.88 -5.16
C THR A 579 -18.85 39.89 -5.09
N ASP A 580 -19.53 39.29 -6.07
CA ASP A 580 -20.99 39.13 -6.06
C ASP A 580 -21.44 37.95 -5.16
N PHE A 581 -20.51 37.10 -4.68
CA PHE A 581 -20.79 36.09 -3.65
C PHE A 581 -20.93 36.70 -2.26
N ASN A 582 -21.57 35.95 -1.37
CA ASN A 582 -21.53 36.24 0.06
C ASN A 582 -20.08 36.26 0.58
N PRO A 583 -19.79 37.01 1.67
CA PRO A 583 -18.47 37.04 2.29
C PRO A 583 -17.94 35.65 2.63
N GLU A 584 -16.61 35.51 2.68
CA GLU A 584 -15.89 34.26 3.01
C GLU A 584 -16.07 33.13 1.97
N ALA A 585 -16.22 33.50 0.69
CA ALA A 585 -16.24 32.51 -0.39
C ALA A 585 -14.92 31.73 -0.43
N SER A 586 -15.02 30.40 -0.46
CA SER A 586 -13.86 29.51 -0.57
C SER A 586 -13.95 28.73 -1.87
N ILE A 587 -13.04 29.01 -2.79
CA ILE A 587 -12.93 28.26 -4.04
C ILE A 587 -11.97 27.11 -3.80
N THR A 588 -12.31 25.90 -4.23
CA THR A 588 -11.50 24.69 -4.03
C THR A 588 -11.06 24.07 -5.35
N SER A 589 -11.81 24.31 -6.44
CA SER A 589 -11.55 23.70 -7.73
C SER A 589 -11.92 24.65 -8.87
N LEU A 590 -11.06 24.66 -9.90
CA LEU A 590 -11.27 25.36 -11.15
C LEU A 590 -11.10 24.36 -12.31
N ALA A 591 -12.02 24.37 -13.25
CA ALA A 591 -11.89 23.62 -14.49
C ALA A 591 -12.13 24.57 -15.68
N SER A 592 -11.27 24.52 -16.68
CA SER A 592 -11.36 25.43 -17.83
C SER A 592 -11.18 24.68 -19.14
N ARG A 593 -11.97 25.07 -20.15
CA ARG A 593 -11.78 24.66 -21.54
C ARG A 593 -12.32 25.72 -22.47
N ASP A 594 -11.52 26.09 -23.47
CA ASP A 594 -11.83 27.17 -24.40
C ASP A 594 -12.19 28.46 -23.63
N ASP A 595 -13.33 29.08 -23.95
CA ASP A 595 -13.80 30.30 -23.27
C ASP A 595 -14.71 30.02 -22.06
N THR A 596 -14.64 28.80 -21.50
CA THR A 596 -15.54 28.34 -20.45
C THR A 596 -14.76 27.98 -19.19
N ILE A 597 -15.20 28.52 -18.05
CA ILE A 597 -14.62 28.29 -16.73
C ILE A 597 -15.71 27.82 -15.79
N PHE A 598 -15.45 26.70 -15.13
CA PHE A 598 -16.22 26.20 -14.00
C PHE A 598 -15.48 26.53 -12.72
N VAL A 599 -16.21 27.04 -11.74
CA VAL A 599 -15.72 27.36 -10.41
C VAL A 599 -16.51 26.54 -9.41
N GLY A 600 -15.81 25.73 -8.60
CA GLY A 600 -16.40 24.91 -7.54
C GLY A 600 -15.80 25.28 -6.19
N GLY A 601 -16.63 25.25 -5.14
CA GLY A 601 -16.21 25.59 -3.79
C GLY A 601 -17.35 25.62 -2.79
N ALA A 602 -17.18 26.41 -1.73
CA ALA A 602 -18.19 26.80 -0.76
C ALA A 602 -18.49 28.29 -0.92
N PHE A 603 -19.60 28.62 -1.57
CA PHE A 603 -20.03 30.00 -1.80
C PHE A 603 -21.50 30.05 -2.19
N SER A 604 -22.13 31.19 -1.94
CA SER A 604 -23.51 31.48 -2.34
C SER A 604 -23.56 32.84 -3.02
N GLY A 605 -24.24 32.94 -4.15
CA GLY A 605 -24.42 34.18 -4.89
C GLY A 605 -25.79 34.27 -5.55
N PRO A 606 -26.13 35.40 -6.21
CA PRO A 606 -27.49 35.67 -6.70
C PRO A 606 -28.10 34.62 -7.65
N SER A 607 -27.27 33.80 -8.31
CA SER A 607 -27.72 32.79 -9.27
C SER A 607 -26.88 31.51 -9.28
N SER A 608 -26.01 31.31 -8.29
CA SER A 608 -25.06 30.20 -8.23
C SER A 608 -24.75 29.83 -6.78
N GLU A 609 -24.94 28.56 -6.46
CA GLU A 609 -24.65 27.96 -5.16
C GLU A 609 -23.58 26.89 -5.34
N ASN A 610 -22.42 27.08 -4.70
CA ASN A 610 -21.27 26.16 -4.62
C ASN A 610 -20.59 25.76 -5.95
N ILE A 611 -21.25 25.97 -7.08
CA ILE A 611 -20.70 25.79 -8.41
C ILE A 611 -21.26 26.85 -9.37
N MET A 612 -20.38 27.35 -10.23
CA MET A 612 -20.65 28.46 -11.14
C MET A 612 -20.03 28.20 -12.52
N LEU A 613 -20.69 28.71 -13.56
CA LEU A 613 -20.21 28.67 -14.94
C LEU A 613 -20.04 30.08 -15.51
N LEU A 614 -18.83 30.41 -15.96
CA LEU A 614 -18.55 31.59 -16.79
C LEU A 614 -18.26 31.15 -18.21
N SER A 615 -18.94 31.76 -19.18
CA SER A 615 -18.67 31.54 -20.60
C SER A 615 -18.54 32.88 -21.31
N LYS A 616 -17.39 33.13 -21.97
CA LYS A 616 -17.08 34.39 -22.66
C LYS A 616 -17.30 35.63 -21.79
N GLY A 617 -16.84 35.56 -20.53
CA GLY A 617 -16.97 36.63 -19.54
C GLY A 617 -18.39 36.87 -19.01
N LYS A 618 -19.38 36.04 -19.39
CA LYS A 618 -20.74 36.12 -18.87
C LYS A 618 -21.02 34.98 -17.91
N LEU A 619 -21.53 35.34 -16.74
CA LEU A 619 -22.08 34.39 -15.77
C LEU A 619 -23.33 33.73 -16.35
N SER A 620 -23.35 32.39 -16.37
CA SER A 620 -24.52 31.59 -16.72
C SER A 620 -24.93 30.77 -15.51
N SER A 621 -26.21 30.80 -15.16
CA SER A 621 -26.74 29.91 -14.12
C SER A 621 -26.66 28.46 -14.59
N LEU A 622 -26.27 27.58 -13.67
CA LEU A 622 -26.31 26.13 -13.86
C LEU A 622 -27.70 25.60 -13.51
N PRO A 623 -28.12 24.44 -14.08
CA PRO A 623 -29.41 23.85 -13.78
C PRO A 623 -29.60 23.65 -12.28
N GLY A 624 -30.78 23.99 -11.77
CA GLY A 624 -31.10 23.92 -10.34
C GLY A 624 -30.38 24.95 -9.47
N GLY A 625 -29.75 25.98 -10.05
CA GLY A 625 -29.06 27.05 -9.31
C GLY A 625 -27.68 26.67 -8.77
N GLY A 626 -27.15 25.50 -9.14
CA GLY A 626 -25.91 24.94 -8.58
C GLY A 626 -26.18 23.76 -7.66
N LEU A 627 -25.36 23.57 -6.63
CA LEU A 627 -25.38 22.43 -5.71
C LEU A 627 -25.67 22.88 -4.28
N ASN A 628 -26.31 22.02 -3.49
CA ASN A 628 -26.80 22.37 -2.15
C ASN A 628 -25.73 22.31 -1.02
N SER A 629 -24.49 22.00 -1.36
CA SER A 629 -23.35 21.96 -0.44
C SER A 629 -22.04 22.10 -1.22
N GLN A 630 -20.92 22.17 -0.50
CA GLN A 630 -19.59 22.41 -1.02
C GLN A 630 -19.17 21.41 -2.12
N VAL A 631 -18.54 21.95 -3.16
CA VAL A 631 -17.75 21.19 -4.14
C VAL A 631 -16.29 21.18 -3.69
N ASN A 632 -15.64 20.02 -3.75
CA ASN A 632 -14.23 19.85 -3.39
C ASN A 632 -13.35 19.65 -4.62
N ALA A 633 -13.82 18.88 -5.59
CA ALA A 633 -13.06 18.55 -6.79
C ALA A 633 -13.93 18.52 -8.05
N MET A 634 -13.33 18.86 -9.18
CA MET A 634 -13.92 18.75 -10.50
C MET A 634 -12.93 18.18 -11.50
N LEU A 635 -13.44 17.39 -12.45
CA LEU A 635 -12.67 16.87 -13.58
C LEU A 635 -13.50 17.03 -14.85
N LEU A 636 -12.97 17.75 -15.83
CA LEU A 636 -13.63 17.97 -17.11
C LEU A 636 -13.09 16.98 -18.17
N LEU A 637 -13.93 16.06 -18.63
CA LEU A 637 -13.63 15.10 -19.69
C LEU A 637 -14.64 15.23 -20.84
N ASP A 638 -14.18 15.60 -22.03
CA ASP A 638 -15.03 15.78 -23.22
C ASP A 638 -16.31 16.59 -22.90
N ASP A 639 -17.51 16.11 -23.21
CA ASP A 639 -18.76 16.85 -22.93
C ASP A 639 -19.25 16.75 -21.47
N THR A 640 -18.46 16.18 -20.55
CA THR A 640 -18.89 15.85 -19.18
C THR A 640 -17.98 16.47 -18.13
N LEU A 641 -18.58 17.20 -17.18
CA LEU A 641 -17.91 17.64 -15.96
C LEU A 641 -18.28 16.69 -14.81
N PHE A 642 -17.28 16.01 -14.27
CA PHE A 642 -17.39 15.23 -13.04
C PHE A 642 -17.20 16.19 -11.86
N VAL A 643 -18.07 16.09 -10.87
CA VAL A 643 -18.08 16.99 -9.70
C VAL A 643 -18.18 16.14 -8.45
N GLY A 644 -17.32 16.39 -7.46
CA GLY A 644 -17.27 15.69 -6.19
C GLY A 644 -17.27 16.66 -5.01
N GLY A 645 -17.95 16.31 -3.93
CA GLY A 645 -18.03 17.14 -2.73
C GLY A 645 -18.93 16.56 -1.65
N ASN A 646 -19.61 17.45 -0.92
CA ASN A 646 -20.46 17.13 0.23
C ASN A 646 -21.97 17.32 -0.09
N PHE A 647 -22.31 17.49 -1.37
CA PHE A 647 -23.67 17.78 -1.82
C PHE A 647 -24.50 16.50 -1.97
N SER A 648 -25.81 16.65 -1.78
CA SER A 648 -26.76 15.55 -1.98
C SER A 648 -27.67 15.77 -3.19
N ALA A 649 -27.85 17.02 -3.62
CA ALA A 649 -28.71 17.41 -4.72
C ALA A 649 -28.31 18.78 -5.29
N THR A 650 -28.98 19.19 -6.36
CA THR A 650 -28.94 20.59 -6.82
C THR A 650 -29.59 21.52 -5.79
N SER A 651 -29.16 22.78 -5.72
CA SER A 651 -29.68 23.75 -4.73
C SER A 651 -31.22 23.85 -4.72
N ALA A 652 -31.85 23.95 -5.89
CA ALA A 652 -33.31 24.04 -6.03
C ALA A 652 -34.10 22.79 -5.59
N ASN A 653 -33.46 21.61 -5.52
CA ASN A 653 -34.12 20.33 -5.18
C ASN A 653 -33.76 19.85 -3.76
N SER A 654 -33.43 20.76 -2.85
CA SER A 654 -33.04 20.42 -1.48
C SER A 654 -34.18 19.79 -0.66
N GLU A 655 -35.44 19.98 -1.08
CA GLU A 655 -36.63 19.46 -0.40
C GLU A 655 -37.08 18.11 -0.99
N GLY A 656 -36.60 17.00 -0.43
CA GLY A 656 -37.28 15.70 -0.48
C GLY A 656 -37.67 15.12 -1.85
N GLY A 657 -37.05 15.59 -2.95
CA GLY A 657 -37.30 15.08 -4.30
C GLY A 657 -37.02 13.59 -4.40
N ASP A 658 -37.72 12.94 -5.34
CA ASP A 658 -37.65 11.49 -5.59
C ASP A 658 -36.20 10.97 -5.50
N ASN A 659 -36.02 9.86 -4.79
CA ASN A 659 -34.70 9.24 -4.55
C ASN A 659 -33.87 9.06 -5.84
N GLU A 660 -34.53 8.94 -7.00
CA GLU A 660 -33.90 8.73 -8.31
C GLU A 660 -33.07 9.93 -8.82
N ASN A 661 -33.30 11.16 -8.32
CA ASN A 661 -32.57 12.36 -8.76
C ASN A 661 -31.54 12.88 -7.74
N ARG A 662 -31.24 12.09 -6.70
CA ARG A 662 -30.21 12.45 -5.71
C ARG A 662 -28.83 12.23 -6.31
N LEU A 663 -27.94 13.20 -6.12
CA LEU A 663 -26.58 13.19 -6.68
C LEU A 663 -25.60 12.42 -5.78
N ASN A 664 -25.78 12.50 -4.46
CA ASN A 664 -25.00 11.78 -3.44
C ASN A 664 -23.47 11.88 -3.61
N ASN A 665 -22.94 13.05 -3.30
CA ASN A 665 -21.52 13.39 -3.19
C ASN A 665 -20.71 13.38 -4.49
N VAL A 666 -21.18 12.74 -5.56
CA VAL A 666 -20.51 12.74 -6.88
C VAL A 666 -21.52 12.74 -8.03
N ALA A 667 -21.37 13.69 -8.94
CA ALA A 667 -22.30 13.95 -10.04
C ALA A 667 -21.61 14.19 -11.38
N LEU A 668 -22.41 14.06 -12.43
CA LEU A 668 -22.07 14.41 -13.80
C LEU A 668 -22.91 15.61 -14.23
N LEU A 669 -22.27 16.59 -14.86
CA LEU A 669 -22.93 17.66 -15.60
C LEU A 669 -22.60 17.49 -17.08
N SER A 670 -23.63 17.20 -17.88
CA SER A 670 -23.54 17.21 -19.35
C SER A 670 -23.56 18.65 -19.85
N LEU A 671 -22.54 19.05 -20.62
CA LEU A 671 -22.39 20.42 -21.10
C LEU A 671 -23.33 20.72 -22.29
N SER A 672 -23.54 19.73 -23.17
CA SER A 672 -24.44 19.86 -24.31
C SER A 672 -25.91 19.93 -23.88
N SER A 673 -26.35 19.02 -23.00
CA SER A 673 -27.74 18.98 -22.54
C SER A 673 -28.03 19.91 -21.36
N ARG A 674 -27.00 20.48 -20.73
CA ARG A 674 -27.10 21.27 -19.48
C ARG A 674 -27.99 20.56 -18.45
N ALA A 675 -27.63 19.33 -18.12
CA ALA A 675 -28.38 18.52 -17.16
C ALA A 675 -27.44 17.80 -16.19
N TRP A 676 -27.86 17.76 -14.93
CA TRP A 676 -27.21 16.96 -13.89
C TRP A 676 -27.71 15.52 -13.93
N SER A 677 -26.82 14.58 -13.66
CA SER A 677 -27.15 13.20 -13.34
C SER A 677 -26.19 12.66 -12.27
N PRO A 678 -26.63 11.74 -11.40
CA PRO A 678 -25.71 11.08 -10.49
C PRO A 678 -24.66 10.25 -11.25
N LEU A 679 -23.49 10.04 -10.63
CA LEU A 679 -22.52 9.06 -11.10
C LEU A 679 -22.90 7.67 -10.55
N GLY A 680 -23.61 6.88 -11.35
CA GLY A 680 -24.35 5.73 -10.81
C GLY A 680 -25.44 6.23 -9.85
N ALA A 681 -25.37 5.86 -8.57
CA ALA A 681 -26.15 6.49 -7.50
C ALA A 681 -25.29 7.31 -6.52
N GLY A 682 -24.00 7.51 -6.81
CA GLY A 682 -23.05 8.18 -5.94
C GLY A 682 -22.41 7.28 -4.87
N VAL A 683 -21.90 7.89 -3.80
CA VAL A 683 -21.18 7.22 -2.70
C VAL A 683 -21.73 7.66 -1.33
N ASP A 684 -21.50 6.87 -0.29
CA ASP A 684 -22.08 7.05 1.06
C ASP A 684 -21.37 8.09 1.95
N GLY A 685 -20.34 8.77 1.42
CA GLY A 685 -19.57 9.80 2.12
C GLY A 685 -19.01 10.84 1.15
N HIS A 686 -18.37 11.89 1.67
CA HIS A 686 -17.94 13.01 0.83
C HIS A 686 -16.74 12.66 -0.05
N VAL A 687 -16.66 13.30 -1.21
CA VAL A 687 -15.56 13.16 -2.17
C VAL A 687 -14.59 14.33 -2.04
N GLU A 688 -13.30 14.04 -2.00
CA GLU A 688 -12.22 15.02 -1.86
C GLU A 688 -11.44 15.23 -3.18
N TYR A 689 -11.17 14.15 -3.92
CA TYR A 689 -10.39 14.19 -5.16
C TYR A 689 -11.08 13.42 -6.29
N ILE A 690 -10.98 13.95 -7.50
CA ILE A 690 -11.41 13.29 -8.73
C ILE A 690 -10.28 13.40 -9.74
N VAL A 691 -9.80 12.26 -10.24
CA VAL A 691 -8.64 12.21 -11.14
C VAL A 691 -8.87 11.26 -12.31
N GLN A 692 -8.27 11.59 -13.45
CA GLN A 692 -8.28 10.73 -14.64
C GLN A 692 -7.09 9.77 -14.62
N PHE A 693 -7.32 8.49 -14.91
CA PHE A 693 -6.24 7.55 -15.17
C PHE A 693 -6.67 6.48 -16.17
N SER A 694 -5.77 5.57 -16.55
CA SER A 694 -6.04 4.51 -17.53
C SER A 694 -6.11 3.14 -16.87
N VAL A 695 -7.08 2.33 -17.26
CA VAL A 695 -7.25 0.92 -16.84
C VAL A 695 -7.16 -0.01 -18.04
N ASN A 696 -6.48 -1.14 -17.89
CA ASN A 696 -6.36 -2.15 -18.95
C ASN A 696 -7.44 -3.21 -18.77
N LEU A 697 -8.68 -2.91 -19.17
CA LEU A 697 -9.80 -3.87 -19.12
C LEU A 697 -9.92 -4.71 -20.39
N THR A 698 -9.56 -4.11 -21.52
CA THR A 698 -9.55 -4.75 -22.83
C THR A 698 -8.09 -4.90 -23.28
N GLU A 699 -7.73 -6.09 -23.77
CA GLU A 699 -6.35 -6.40 -24.16
C GLU A 699 -5.83 -5.38 -25.20
N ASN A 700 -4.64 -4.82 -24.94
CA ASN A 700 -3.98 -3.80 -25.75
C ASN A 700 -4.78 -2.50 -25.97
N GLN A 701 -5.83 -2.24 -25.18
CA GLN A 701 -6.64 -1.03 -25.26
C GLN A 701 -6.88 -0.46 -23.86
N PRO A 702 -5.99 0.44 -23.39
CA PRO A 702 -6.24 1.21 -22.18
C PRO A 702 -7.54 2.00 -22.31
N GLU A 703 -8.44 1.81 -21.36
CA GLU A 703 -9.69 2.57 -21.25
C GLU A 703 -9.48 3.71 -20.23
N ILE A 704 -10.09 4.86 -20.49
CA ILE A 704 -10.11 5.95 -19.51
C ILE A 704 -10.95 5.51 -18.31
N ALA A 705 -10.44 5.76 -17.12
CA ALA A 705 -11.13 5.61 -15.85
C ALA A 705 -11.04 6.92 -15.04
N VAL A 706 -12.01 7.09 -14.15
CA VAL A 706 -12.09 8.21 -13.23
C VAL A 706 -11.99 7.66 -11.82
N GLY A 707 -10.92 8.03 -11.12
CA GLY A 707 -10.69 7.69 -9.73
C GLY A 707 -11.36 8.72 -8.83
N ILE A 708 -12.16 8.26 -7.89
CA ILE A 708 -12.87 9.05 -6.89
C ILE A 708 -12.26 8.72 -5.54
N SER A 709 -11.72 9.70 -4.84
CA SER A 709 -11.16 9.54 -3.48
C SER A 709 -11.87 10.44 -2.48
N GLY A 710 -12.05 9.96 -1.25
CA GLY A 710 -12.67 10.72 -0.17
C GLY A 710 -13.04 9.84 1.02
N ASN A 711 -13.83 10.36 1.95
CA ASN A 711 -14.22 9.64 3.17
C ASN A 711 -15.55 8.91 2.99
N PHE A 712 -15.56 7.90 2.12
CA PHE A 712 -16.70 7.01 1.91
C PHE A 712 -16.26 5.55 2.04
N THR A 713 -17.21 4.66 2.28
CA THR A 713 -16.95 3.23 2.46
C THR A 713 -17.61 2.35 1.41
N HIS A 714 -18.64 2.85 0.72
CA HIS A 714 -19.41 2.10 -0.27
C HIS A 714 -19.84 2.96 -1.47
N THR A 715 -19.93 2.33 -2.64
CA THR A 715 -20.72 2.86 -3.75
C THR A 715 -22.19 2.51 -3.57
N LEU A 716 -23.09 3.46 -3.82
CA LEU A 716 -24.52 3.25 -3.63
C LEU A 716 -25.13 2.33 -4.71
N PRO A 717 -26.17 1.54 -4.37
CA PRO A 717 -26.83 0.65 -5.32
C PRO A 717 -27.57 1.46 -6.39
N PHE A 718 -27.51 1.00 -7.64
CA PHE A 718 -28.20 1.62 -8.78
C PHE A 718 -28.49 0.60 -9.88
N GLU A 719 -29.60 0.77 -10.59
CA GLU A 719 -30.10 -0.22 -11.55
C GLU A 719 -30.11 -1.63 -10.93
N ASP A 720 -29.47 -2.61 -11.58
CA ASP A 720 -29.34 -3.98 -11.08
C ASP A 720 -28.08 -4.19 -10.20
N ASN A 721 -27.26 -3.15 -9.98
CA ASN A 721 -26.03 -3.23 -9.20
C ASN A 721 -26.30 -3.00 -7.71
N ARG A 722 -25.84 -3.92 -6.87
CA ARG A 722 -25.92 -3.79 -5.40
C ARG A 722 -24.88 -2.80 -4.88
N SER A 723 -25.03 -2.39 -3.61
CA SER A 723 -24.00 -1.65 -2.90
C SER A 723 -22.70 -2.45 -2.87
N GLY A 724 -21.57 -1.79 -3.11
CA GLY A 724 -20.26 -2.44 -3.20
C GLY A 724 -19.21 -1.73 -2.32
N PRO A 725 -18.36 -2.47 -1.60
CA PRO A 725 -17.35 -1.89 -0.71
C PRO A 725 -16.31 -1.11 -1.53
N ALA A 726 -16.05 0.13 -1.12
CA ALA A 726 -15.11 1.05 -1.76
C ALA A 726 -14.48 1.94 -0.67
N GLN A 727 -13.56 1.37 0.11
CA GLN A 727 -12.96 2.04 1.27
C GLN A 727 -12.01 3.16 0.80
N GLY A 728 -12.55 4.39 0.77
CA GLY A 728 -11.83 5.62 0.43
C GLY A 728 -11.52 5.84 -1.06
N PHE A 729 -11.75 4.82 -1.90
CA PHE A 729 -11.51 4.91 -3.34
C PHE A 729 -12.48 4.06 -4.16
N ALA A 730 -13.03 4.67 -5.20
CA ALA A 730 -13.87 4.01 -6.19
C ALA A 730 -13.41 4.40 -7.61
N VAL A 731 -13.57 3.48 -8.56
CA VAL A 731 -13.17 3.69 -9.95
C VAL A 731 -14.38 3.62 -10.85
N TRP A 732 -14.70 4.72 -11.53
CA TRP A 732 -15.72 4.77 -12.56
C TRP A 732 -15.09 4.55 -13.94
N VAL A 733 -15.77 3.78 -14.80
CA VAL A 733 -15.32 3.52 -16.17
C VAL A 733 -16.33 4.14 -17.14
N PRO A 734 -16.08 5.37 -17.66
CA PRO A 734 -17.03 6.10 -18.51
C PRO A 734 -17.52 5.32 -19.73
N SER A 735 -16.64 4.57 -20.40
CA SER A 735 -16.98 3.73 -21.56
C SER A 735 -18.00 2.63 -21.22
N ARG A 736 -18.05 2.21 -19.95
CA ARG A 736 -18.95 1.15 -19.44
C ARG A 736 -20.14 1.71 -18.66
N LYS A 737 -20.14 3.01 -18.35
CA LYS A 737 -21.15 3.69 -17.53
C LYS A 737 -21.42 2.96 -16.20
N ASN A 738 -20.39 2.41 -15.57
CA ASN A 738 -20.51 1.66 -14.33
C ASN A 738 -19.22 1.77 -13.49
N TRP A 739 -19.32 1.44 -12.20
CA TRP A 739 -18.18 1.25 -11.32
C TRP A 739 -17.39 0.01 -11.74
N LEU A 740 -16.06 0.09 -11.69
CA LEU A 740 -15.16 -1.00 -12.08
C LEU A 740 -15.49 -2.32 -11.36
N GLN A 741 -15.82 -2.24 -10.07
CA GLN A 741 -16.16 -3.41 -9.24
C GLN A 741 -17.46 -4.12 -9.65
N ASN A 742 -18.35 -3.43 -10.37
CA ASN A 742 -19.61 -4.00 -10.85
C ASN A 742 -19.45 -4.70 -12.21
N LEU A 743 -18.33 -4.47 -12.90
CA LEU A 743 -18.08 -5.05 -14.22
C LEU A 743 -17.69 -6.53 -14.08
N ASP A 744 -18.26 -7.39 -14.93
CA ASP A 744 -17.85 -8.80 -15.07
C ASP A 744 -16.53 -8.92 -15.86
N VAL A 745 -15.48 -8.25 -15.35
CA VAL A 745 -14.13 -8.23 -15.92
C VAL A 745 -13.09 -8.45 -14.81
N SER A 746 -11.98 -9.07 -15.18
CA SER A 746 -10.83 -9.18 -14.27
C SER A 746 -10.24 -7.80 -14.03
N HIS A 747 -10.13 -7.41 -12.76
CA HIS A 747 -9.62 -6.12 -12.35
C HIS A 747 -8.86 -6.23 -11.03
N HIS A 748 -8.04 -5.23 -10.74
CA HIS A 748 -7.31 -5.15 -9.48
C HIS A 748 -8.17 -4.48 -8.41
N VAL A 749 -8.06 -4.97 -7.17
CA VAL A 749 -8.66 -4.33 -6.00
C VAL A 749 -7.70 -3.25 -5.48
N PHE A 750 -8.21 -2.04 -5.32
CA PHE A 750 -7.46 -0.90 -4.81
C PHE A 750 -8.03 -0.41 -3.48
N THR A 751 -7.16 0.05 -2.59
CA THR A 751 -7.54 0.71 -1.32
C THR A 751 -6.59 1.87 -1.04
N GLY A 752 -7.09 2.93 -0.42
CA GLY A 752 -6.33 4.16 -0.15
C GLY A 752 -6.90 5.30 -0.98
N GLU A 753 -6.06 6.25 -1.34
CA GLU A 753 -6.46 7.50 -1.99
C GLU A 753 -5.50 7.89 -3.11
N LEU A 754 -6.05 8.56 -4.12
CA LEU A 754 -5.34 9.10 -5.26
C LEU A 754 -5.68 10.58 -5.38
N THR A 755 -4.70 11.46 -5.22
CA THR A 755 -4.87 12.92 -5.16
C THR A 755 -4.60 13.60 -6.49
N ALA A 756 -3.62 13.11 -7.24
CA ALA A 756 -3.23 13.67 -8.52
C ALA A 756 -2.67 12.60 -9.47
N THR A 757 -2.70 12.91 -10.77
CA THR A 757 -2.25 12.00 -11.82
C THR A 757 -1.61 12.76 -12.97
N ILE A 758 -0.67 12.13 -13.67
CA ILE A 758 -0.17 12.58 -14.96
C ILE A 758 -0.57 11.54 -15.99
N THR A 759 -1.40 11.94 -16.95
CA THR A 759 -1.76 11.14 -18.11
C THR A 759 -1.17 11.78 -19.37
N ASP A 760 -0.55 10.96 -20.20
CA ASP A 760 -0.04 11.39 -21.51
C ASP A 760 -0.67 10.52 -22.59
N ARG A 761 -1.38 11.13 -23.55
CA ARG A 761 -2.08 10.42 -24.64
C ARG A 761 -2.98 9.27 -24.13
N ASN A 762 -3.74 9.52 -23.07
CA ASN A 762 -4.61 8.56 -22.37
C ASN A 762 -3.90 7.38 -21.69
N VAL A 763 -2.57 7.44 -21.53
CA VAL A 763 -1.80 6.46 -20.75
C VAL A 763 -1.33 7.12 -19.47
N THR A 764 -1.69 6.54 -18.33
CA THR A 764 -1.19 7.03 -17.03
C THR A 764 0.31 6.81 -16.95
N THR A 765 1.01 7.91 -16.70
CA THR A 765 2.46 7.96 -16.53
C THR A 765 2.85 7.92 -15.06
N LEU A 766 2.13 8.68 -14.22
CA LEU A 766 2.45 8.85 -12.81
C LEU A 766 1.16 9.08 -12.02
N LEU A 767 1.14 8.54 -10.81
CA LEU A 767 0.04 8.64 -9.84
C LEU A 767 0.61 9.26 -8.56
N ALA A 768 -0.19 10.01 -7.80
CA ALA A 768 0.19 10.51 -6.47
C ALA A 768 -0.91 10.19 -5.45
N GLY A 769 -0.51 9.69 -4.29
CA GLY A 769 -1.40 9.29 -3.21
C GLY A 769 -0.82 8.14 -2.39
N ASN A 770 -1.67 7.44 -1.65
CA ASN A 770 -1.30 6.27 -0.86
C ASN A 770 -2.01 4.98 -1.33
N LEU A 771 -2.51 5.00 -2.57
CA LEU A 771 -3.20 3.88 -3.22
C LEU A 771 -2.36 2.59 -3.22
N VAL A 772 -2.97 1.49 -2.79
CA VAL A 772 -2.36 0.15 -2.78
C VAL A 772 -3.19 -0.79 -3.65
N SER A 773 -2.52 -1.50 -4.56
CA SER A 773 -3.10 -2.63 -5.31
C SER A 773 -2.98 -3.91 -4.49
N LYS A 774 -4.11 -4.49 -4.07
CA LYS A 774 -4.16 -5.78 -3.37
C LYS A 774 -4.00 -6.99 -4.30
N GLY A 775 -4.09 -6.79 -5.62
CA GLY A 775 -4.01 -7.85 -6.62
C GLY A 775 -5.32 -8.05 -7.37
N LEU A 776 -5.41 -9.14 -8.11
CA LEU A 776 -6.59 -9.52 -8.88
C LEU A 776 -7.77 -9.83 -7.95
N ALA A 777 -8.93 -9.23 -8.23
CA ALA A 777 -10.17 -9.52 -7.54
C ALA A 777 -10.60 -10.98 -7.77
N ALA A 778 -10.53 -11.79 -6.71
CA ALA A 778 -10.94 -13.19 -6.71
C ALA A 778 -11.27 -13.59 -5.28
N HIS A 779 -12.47 -14.12 -5.06
CA HIS A 779 -12.91 -14.57 -3.74
C HIS A 779 -12.62 -16.05 -3.60
N ASP A 780 -11.71 -16.39 -2.69
CA ASP A 780 -11.34 -17.72 -2.22
C ASP A 780 -10.82 -18.73 -3.25
N ALA A 781 -10.93 -18.45 -4.55
CA ALA A 781 -10.39 -19.31 -5.59
C ALA A 781 -10.01 -18.51 -6.86
N VAL A 782 -8.86 -18.87 -7.46
CA VAL A 782 -8.33 -18.24 -8.67
C VAL A 782 -7.66 -19.28 -9.57
N ALA A 783 -7.78 -19.13 -10.89
CA ALA A 783 -7.04 -19.97 -11.83
C ALA A 783 -5.60 -19.46 -11.96
N LEU A 784 -4.64 -20.38 -11.91
CA LEU A 784 -3.25 -20.14 -12.26
C LEU A 784 -3.07 -20.54 -13.74
N MET A 785 -2.67 -19.58 -14.57
CA MET A 785 -2.58 -19.72 -16.01
C MET A 785 -1.13 -19.59 -16.48
N HIS A 786 -0.82 -20.27 -17.59
CA HIS A 786 0.49 -20.14 -18.27
C HIS A 786 0.29 -19.84 -19.75
N ASN A 787 -0.05 -18.59 -20.07
CA ASN A 787 -0.19 -18.07 -21.44
C ASN A 787 0.82 -16.94 -21.61
N ASP A 788 1.92 -17.20 -22.32
CA ASP A 788 3.06 -16.27 -22.49
C ASP A 788 3.73 -15.79 -21.18
N GLY A 789 3.48 -16.52 -20.09
CA GLY A 789 3.97 -16.24 -18.74
C GLY A 789 3.00 -16.76 -17.68
N LEU A 790 3.46 -16.79 -16.42
CA LEU A 790 2.60 -17.10 -15.28
C LEU A 790 1.66 -15.92 -14.99
N GLY A 791 0.36 -16.21 -14.93
CA GLY A 791 -0.68 -15.22 -14.65
C GLY A 791 -1.81 -15.79 -13.82
N LEU A 792 -2.67 -14.90 -13.31
CA LEU A 792 -3.85 -15.27 -12.55
C LEU A 792 -5.11 -14.89 -13.33
N GLN A 793 -6.14 -15.72 -13.23
CA GLN A 793 -7.44 -15.44 -13.83
C GLN A 793 -8.56 -15.73 -12.83
N SER A 794 -9.43 -14.74 -12.62
CA SER A 794 -10.54 -14.86 -11.67
C SER A 794 -11.50 -15.95 -12.16
N LEU A 795 -11.88 -16.84 -11.25
CA LEU A 795 -12.98 -17.76 -11.49
C LEU A 795 -14.26 -16.95 -11.39
N ARG A 796 -15.14 -17.00 -12.40
CA ARG A 796 -16.40 -16.23 -12.46
C ARG A 796 -17.46 -16.78 -11.50
N THR A 797 -17.09 -16.92 -10.23
CA THR A 797 -17.90 -17.42 -9.13
C THR A 797 -18.20 -16.27 -8.17
N LYS A 798 -19.49 -16.05 -7.88
CA LYS A 798 -19.93 -15.01 -6.93
C LYS A 798 -19.90 -15.53 -5.50
N ILE A 799 -18.71 -15.93 -5.03
CA ILE A 799 -18.48 -16.31 -3.61
C ILE A 799 -18.51 -15.03 -2.77
N GLN A 800 -19.20 -15.09 -1.63
CA GLN A 800 -19.38 -13.97 -0.72
C GLN A 800 -18.55 -14.16 0.56
N PRO A 801 -18.04 -13.07 1.18
CA PRO A 801 -17.38 -13.15 2.48
C PRO A 801 -18.31 -13.77 3.53
N THR A 802 -17.86 -14.85 4.17
CA THR A 802 -18.62 -15.50 5.24
C THR A 802 -18.55 -14.61 6.49
N ALA A 803 -19.69 -14.07 6.95
CA ALA A 803 -19.72 -13.31 8.19
C ALA A 803 -19.23 -14.21 9.35
N ALA A 804 -18.13 -13.82 9.99
CA ALA A 804 -17.58 -14.53 11.14
C ALA A 804 -18.57 -14.55 12.30
N LYS A 805 -19.45 -15.55 12.36
CA LYS A 805 -20.29 -15.78 13.53
C LYS A 805 -19.41 -16.23 14.69
N SER A 806 -19.31 -15.36 15.70
CA SER A 806 -18.95 -15.58 17.10
C SER A 806 -17.68 -16.39 17.43
N SER A 807 -16.84 -15.79 18.29
CA SER A 807 -15.57 -16.31 18.82
C SER A 807 -15.66 -17.58 19.71
N LEU A 808 -16.83 -18.20 19.87
CA LEU A 808 -17.06 -19.25 20.87
C LEU A 808 -16.80 -20.69 20.39
N GLN A 809 -16.64 -20.95 19.09
CA GLN A 809 -16.39 -22.32 18.57
C GLN A 809 -14.95 -22.60 18.12
N ARG A 810 -14.04 -21.61 18.17
CA ARG A 810 -12.63 -21.77 17.75
C ARG A 810 -11.84 -22.82 18.56
N ARG A 811 -12.35 -23.30 19.70
CA ARG A 811 -11.55 -24.10 20.66
C ARG A 811 -11.45 -25.61 20.34
N VAL A 812 -12.15 -26.17 19.34
CA VAL A 812 -12.24 -27.65 19.23
C VAL A 812 -11.45 -28.29 18.06
N THR A 813 -11.02 -27.56 17.02
CA THR A 813 -10.06 -28.08 16.01
C THR A 813 -9.11 -26.98 15.54
N SER A 814 -7.99 -26.80 16.24
CA SER A 814 -7.14 -25.59 16.15
C SER A 814 -6.31 -25.41 14.87
N SER A 815 -6.38 -26.29 13.85
CA SER A 815 -5.52 -26.16 12.66
C SER A 815 -6.19 -26.29 11.29
N GLN A 816 -7.48 -26.62 11.18
CA GLN A 816 -8.10 -26.93 9.86
C GLN A 816 -9.45 -26.26 9.58
N ASN A 817 -10.01 -25.45 10.50
CA ASN A 817 -11.21 -24.67 10.21
C ASN A 817 -10.84 -23.35 9.50
N VAL A 818 -10.42 -23.47 8.25
CA VAL A 818 -10.30 -22.34 7.32
C VAL A 818 -11.67 -22.11 6.69
N SER A 819 -12.23 -20.91 6.85
CA SER A 819 -13.39 -20.46 6.07
C SER A 819 -12.96 -20.17 4.64
N GLY A 820 -13.89 -20.21 3.70
CA GLY A 820 -13.62 -20.05 2.27
C GLY A 820 -13.53 -21.38 1.55
N VAL A 821 -12.83 -21.42 0.42
CA VAL A 821 -12.68 -22.63 -0.41
C VAL A 821 -11.44 -23.38 0.05
N VAL A 822 -11.62 -24.61 0.53
CA VAL A 822 -10.52 -25.42 1.08
C VAL A 822 -9.98 -26.39 0.04
N ALA A 823 -10.86 -27.05 -0.71
CA ALA A 823 -10.53 -28.09 -1.67
C ALA A 823 -11.15 -27.81 -3.06
N GLY A 824 -10.46 -28.22 -4.12
CA GLY A 824 -10.92 -28.07 -5.49
C GLY A 824 -10.62 -29.28 -6.36
N LEU A 825 -11.47 -29.54 -7.36
CA LEU A 825 -11.27 -30.60 -8.36
C LEU A 825 -11.76 -30.19 -9.75
N PHE A 826 -11.11 -30.72 -10.78
CA PHE A 826 -11.59 -30.65 -12.16
C PHE A 826 -12.23 -31.98 -12.59
N TYR A 827 -13.34 -31.91 -13.33
CA TYR A 827 -14.01 -33.08 -13.89
C TYR A 827 -14.38 -32.87 -15.36
N ASN A 828 -13.94 -33.80 -16.21
CA ASN A 828 -14.22 -33.81 -17.66
C ASN A 828 -15.04 -35.03 -18.12
N GLY A 829 -15.61 -35.79 -17.18
CA GLY A 829 -16.40 -36.97 -17.50
C GLY A 829 -17.78 -36.61 -18.08
N SER A 830 -18.43 -37.59 -18.71
CA SER A 830 -19.80 -37.47 -19.21
C SER A 830 -20.09 -36.22 -20.08
N GLY A 831 -19.08 -35.70 -20.79
CA GLY A 831 -19.20 -34.51 -21.65
C GLY A 831 -19.31 -33.17 -20.91
N ARG A 832 -19.13 -33.17 -19.60
CA ARG A 832 -19.13 -31.95 -18.78
C ARG A 832 -17.71 -31.43 -18.61
N ASN A 833 -17.59 -30.16 -18.24
CA ASN A 833 -16.32 -29.52 -17.94
C ASN A 833 -16.49 -28.73 -16.65
N LEU A 834 -16.29 -29.38 -15.50
CA LEU A 834 -16.59 -28.82 -14.19
C LEU A 834 -15.32 -28.41 -13.45
N THR A 835 -15.37 -27.23 -12.83
CA THR A 835 -14.54 -26.89 -11.68
C THR A 835 -15.41 -27.01 -10.44
N ILE A 836 -15.03 -27.89 -9.51
CA ILE A 836 -15.79 -28.20 -8.30
C ILE A 836 -15.02 -27.63 -7.11
N LEU A 837 -15.69 -26.81 -6.30
CA LEU A 837 -15.08 -26.12 -5.14
C LEU A 837 -15.83 -26.52 -3.86
N GLY A 838 -15.09 -26.92 -2.83
CA GLY A 838 -15.61 -27.33 -1.53
C GLY A 838 -14.93 -26.58 -0.39
N GLY A 839 -15.69 -26.23 0.63
CA GLY A 839 -15.17 -25.53 1.82
C GLY A 839 -16.29 -25.12 2.76
N HIS A 840 -16.15 -23.94 3.37
CA HIS A 840 -17.17 -23.28 4.17
C HIS A 840 -17.38 -21.85 3.66
N PHE A 841 -18.36 -21.67 2.79
CA PHE A 841 -18.64 -20.41 2.09
C PHE A 841 -20.08 -20.33 1.62
N VAL A 842 -20.53 -19.11 1.33
CA VAL A 842 -21.79 -18.83 0.64
C VAL A 842 -21.49 -18.23 -0.73
N ALA A 843 -22.20 -18.66 -1.76
CA ALA A 843 -22.07 -18.13 -3.10
C ALA A 843 -23.45 -17.91 -3.74
N ILE A 844 -23.49 -17.07 -4.78
CA ILE A 844 -24.70 -16.82 -5.56
C ILE A 844 -24.57 -17.55 -6.91
N GLY A 845 -25.48 -18.48 -7.15
CA GLY A 845 -25.63 -19.21 -8.40
C GLY A 845 -26.52 -18.51 -9.41
N GLU A 846 -26.97 -19.27 -10.41
CA GLU A 846 -27.99 -18.80 -11.36
C GLU A 846 -29.31 -18.42 -10.66
N ASN A 847 -30.00 -17.41 -11.17
CA ASN A 847 -31.27 -16.90 -10.63
C ASN A 847 -31.22 -16.52 -9.13
N ASP A 848 -30.09 -15.97 -8.67
CA ASP A 848 -29.85 -15.57 -7.27
C ASP A 848 -29.99 -16.73 -6.26
N THR A 849 -29.81 -17.97 -6.71
CA THR A 849 -29.84 -19.13 -5.80
C THR A 849 -28.65 -19.11 -4.85
N VAL A 850 -28.91 -19.30 -3.56
CA VAL A 850 -27.85 -19.40 -2.55
C VAL A 850 -27.23 -20.79 -2.62
N ILE A 851 -25.91 -20.82 -2.80
CA ILE A 851 -25.09 -22.02 -2.80
C ILE A 851 -24.27 -22.03 -1.51
N GLU A 852 -24.33 -23.12 -0.77
CA GLU A 852 -23.59 -23.29 0.48
C GLU A 852 -22.57 -24.41 0.32
N ASN A 853 -21.31 -24.11 0.65
CA ASN A 853 -20.21 -25.05 0.92
C ASN A 853 -19.71 -25.94 -0.24
N LEU A 854 -20.53 -26.24 -1.25
CA LEU A 854 -20.17 -27.08 -2.41
C LEU A 854 -20.72 -26.49 -3.72
N LEU A 855 -19.82 -26.02 -4.58
CA LEU A 855 -20.10 -25.28 -5.80
C LEU A 855 -19.58 -26.01 -7.04
N PHE A 856 -20.35 -25.96 -8.12
CA PHE A 856 -20.01 -26.48 -9.44
C PHE A 856 -20.04 -25.34 -10.46
N LEU A 857 -18.89 -25.08 -11.09
CA LEU A 857 -18.73 -24.17 -12.21
C LEU A 857 -18.65 -25.00 -13.51
N ASP A 858 -19.64 -24.88 -14.39
CA ASP A 858 -19.76 -25.68 -15.61
C ASP A 858 -19.31 -24.90 -16.86
N GLY A 859 -18.05 -25.11 -17.25
CA GLY A 859 -17.46 -24.52 -18.44
C GLY A 859 -18.08 -25.01 -19.75
N SER A 860 -18.74 -26.18 -19.76
CA SER A 860 -19.48 -26.65 -20.94
C SER A 860 -20.84 -25.97 -21.08
N ASN A 861 -21.36 -25.38 -20.00
CA ASN A 861 -22.62 -24.66 -19.96
C ASN A 861 -22.41 -23.16 -19.65
N LYS A 862 -21.62 -22.46 -20.48
CA LYS A 862 -21.39 -21.01 -20.37
C LYS A 862 -20.94 -20.54 -18.98
N ASN A 863 -20.14 -21.35 -18.27
CA ASN A 863 -19.69 -21.07 -16.90
C ASN A 863 -20.85 -20.97 -15.88
N ALA A 864 -21.92 -21.75 -16.07
CA ALA A 864 -23.04 -21.83 -15.13
C ALA A 864 -22.54 -22.21 -13.72
N VAL A 865 -23.01 -21.48 -12.71
CA VAL A 865 -22.65 -21.70 -11.29
C VAL A 865 -23.83 -22.30 -10.55
N THR A 866 -23.66 -23.51 -10.03
CA THR A 866 -24.70 -24.28 -9.34
C THR A 866 -24.19 -24.89 -8.04
N GLY A 867 -25.10 -25.23 -7.13
CA GLY A 867 -24.76 -25.92 -5.87
C GLY A 867 -25.19 -27.39 -5.88
N ALA A 868 -24.83 -28.12 -4.82
CA ALA A 868 -25.25 -29.52 -4.67
C ALA A 868 -26.77 -29.70 -4.43
N GLY A 869 -27.46 -28.63 -4.04
CA GLY A 869 -28.88 -28.65 -3.67
C GLY A 869 -29.09 -28.78 -2.16
N PRO A 870 -30.35 -28.71 -1.69
CA PRO A 870 -30.67 -28.68 -0.26
C PRO A 870 -30.39 -30.02 0.43
N GLY A 871 -30.22 -29.97 1.76
CA GLY A 871 -30.16 -31.14 2.63
C GLY A 871 -28.86 -31.29 3.42
N ILE A 872 -27.82 -30.51 3.11
CA ILE A 872 -26.62 -30.37 3.94
C ILE A 872 -26.75 -29.14 4.82
N ASP A 873 -26.30 -29.24 6.07
CA ASP A 873 -26.36 -28.14 7.03
C ASP A 873 -25.41 -27.01 6.62
N ALA A 874 -25.86 -25.76 6.70
CA ALA A 874 -25.10 -24.57 6.32
C ALA A 874 -23.77 -24.41 7.08
N GLU A 875 -23.69 -24.91 8.32
CA GLU A 875 -22.49 -24.88 9.17
C GLU A 875 -21.48 -25.99 8.81
N SER A 876 -21.73 -26.78 7.75
CA SER A 876 -20.81 -27.80 7.25
C SER A 876 -19.55 -27.18 6.60
N ASN A 877 -18.45 -27.93 6.60
CA ASN A 877 -17.21 -27.57 5.92
C ASN A 877 -16.65 -28.78 5.15
N PHE A 878 -16.55 -28.67 3.82
CA PHE A 878 -15.95 -29.70 2.97
C PHE A 878 -14.43 -29.52 2.91
N LEU A 879 -13.68 -30.49 3.43
CA LEU A 879 -12.22 -30.44 3.55
C LEU A 879 -11.51 -31.31 2.51
N ALA A 880 -12.18 -32.33 1.97
CA ALA A 880 -11.60 -33.27 1.03
C ALA A 880 -12.59 -33.68 -0.04
N MET A 881 -12.11 -33.84 -1.27
CA MET A 881 -12.91 -34.35 -2.39
C MET A 881 -12.11 -35.34 -3.22
N ALA A 882 -12.80 -36.31 -3.82
CA ALA A 882 -12.20 -37.18 -4.83
C ALA A 882 -13.23 -37.68 -5.84
N LEU A 883 -12.76 -38.05 -7.04
CA LEU A 883 -13.58 -38.58 -8.12
C LEU A 883 -13.34 -40.07 -8.31
N ARG A 884 -14.43 -40.83 -8.45
CA ARG A 884 -14.44 -42.19 -9.02
C ARG A 884 -15.43 -42.21 -10.17
N GLU A 885 -14.92 -42.26 -11.40
CA GLU A 885 -15.73 -42.16 -12.62
C GLU A 885 -16.61 -40.89 -12.57
N ASP A 886 -17.94 -41.04 -12.57
CA ASP A 886 -18.91 -39.94 -12.52
C ASP A 886 -19.41 -39.65 -11.08
N THR A 887 -18.85 -40.30 -10.06
CA THR A 887 -19.22 -40.08 -8.66
C THR A 887 -18.19 -39.19 -7.96
N LEU A 888 -18.66 -38.04 -7.46
CA LEU A 888 -17.93 -37.18 -6.55
C LEU A 888 -18.13 -37.68 -5.12
N PHE A 889 -17.04 -37.92 -4.41
CA PHE A 889 -16.99 -38.09 -2.97
C PHE A 889 -16.55 -36.75 -2.38
N ALA A 890 -17.34 -36.19 -1.46
CA ALA A 890 -17.01 -34.96 -0.76
C ALA A 890 -17.16 -35.18 0.74
N GLY A 891 -16.12 -34.86 1.52
CA GLY A 891 -16.07 -35.10 2.94
C GLY A 891 -15.43 -33.97 3.71
N GLY A 892 -15.63 -33.97 5.01
CA GLY A 892 -15.14 -32.95 5.93
C GLY A 892 -15.88 -33.01 7.26
N ILE A 893 -16.22 -31.83 7.78
CA ILE A 893 -17.13 -31.67 8.91
C ILE A 893 -18.52 -31.44 8.32
N VAL A 894 -19.17 -32.53 7.87
CA VAL A 894 -20.40 -32.46 7.09
C VAL A 894 -21.53 -33.18 7.81
N LYS A 895 -22.69 -32.54 7.92
CA LYS A 895 -23.93 -33.15 8.46
C LYS A 895 -25.12 -32.78 7.58
N GLY A 896 -26.10 -33.67 7.51
CA GLY A 896 -27.33 -33.39 6.78
C GLY A 896 -28.23 -34.60 6.57
N HIS A 897 -29.28 -34.38 5.81
CA HIS A 897 -30.23 -35.39 5.35
C HIS A 897 -30.48 -35.26 3.85
N VAL A 898 -29.95 -36.20 3.06
CA VAL A 898 -30.06 -36.22 1.59
C VAL A 898 -30.46 -37.60 1.11
N SER A 899 -31.25 -37.70 0.04
CA SER A 899 -31.73 -38.98 -0.53
C SER A 899 -32.31 -39.93 0.52
N SER A 900 -33.13 -39.41 1.44
CA SER A 900 -33.74 -40.16 2.56
C SER A 900 -32.75 -40.80 3.55
N SER A 901 -31.49 -40.37 3.53
CA SER A 901 -30.42 -40.87 4.40
C SER A 901 -29.83 -39.73 5.24
N ASN A 902 -29.61 -39.98 6.52
CA ASN A 902 -28.76 -39.10 7.33
C ASN A 902 -27.30 -39.31 6.91
N VAL A 903 -26.59 -38.22 6.64
CA VAL A 903 -25.18 -38.23 6.25
C VAL A 903 -24.34 -37.54 7.32
N HIS A 904 -23.13 -38.07 7.54
CA HIS A 904 -22.18 -37.52 8.50
C HIS A 904 -20.75 -37.79 8.01
N GLY A 905 -19.97 -36.73 7.87
CA GLY A 905 -18.57 -36.72 7.42
C GLY A 905 -18.35 -36.92 5.92
N LEU A 906 -19.25 -37.61 5.21
CA LEU A 906 -19.08 -37.96 3.79
C LEU A 906 -20.42 -37.94 3.04
N ILE A 907 -20.40 -37.40 1.81
CA ILE A 907 -21.49 -37.50 0.84
C ILE A 907 -20.98 -37.97 -0.51
N THR A 908 -21.90 -38.52 -1.31
CA THR A 908 -21.69 -38.91 -2.70
C THR A 908 -22.65 -38.17 -3.62
N TYR A 909 -22.12 -37.65 -4.71
CA TYR A 909 -22.87 -36.87 -5.69
C TYR A 909 -22.63 -37.44 -7.09
N ASP A 910 -23.71 -37.64 -7.83
CA ASP A 910 -23.67 -38.13 -9.20
C ASP A 910 -23.54 -36.93 -10.15
N LEU A 911 -22.35 -36.77 -10.73
CA LEU A 911 -22.03 -35.66 -11.62
C LEU A 911 -22.71 -35.76 -12.98
N LYS A 912 -23.14 -36.97 -13.37
CA LYS A 912 -23.87 -37.19 -14.63
C LYS A 912 -25.32 -36.76 -14.50
N SER A 913 -25.99 -37.12 -13.41
CA SER A 913 -27.37 -36.70 -13.16
C SER A 913 -27.51 -35.35 -12.46
N ALA A 914 -26.40 -34.77 -12.00
CA ALA A 914 -26.34 -33.50 -11.25
C ALA A 914 -27.26 -33.51 -10.01
N LYS A 915 -27.18 -34.60 -9.23
CA LYS A 915 -27.95 -34.80 -7.99
C LYS A 915 -27.12 -35.57 -6.96
N TYR A 916 -27.49 -35.45 -5.68
CA TYR A 916 -27.03 -36.39 -4.67
C TYR A 916 -27.31 -37.83 -5.13
N ALA A 917 -26.34 -38.73 -4.93
CA ALA A 917 -26.52 -40.14 -5.27
C ALA A 917 -27.75 -40.69 -4.53
N SER A 918 -28.52 -41.56 -5.19
CA SER A 918 -29.75 -42.13 -4.61
C SER A 918 -29.49 -43.01 -3.39
N SER A 919 -28.27 -43.54 -3.28
CA SER A 919 -27.80 -44.32 -2.13
C SER A 919 -26.54 -43.64 -1.60
N GLN A 920 -26.63 -43.08 -0.40
CA GLN A 920 -25.48 -42.50 0.28
C GLN A 920 -24.70 -43.58 1.06
N PRO A 921 -23.39 -43.39 1.29
CA PRO A 921 -22.64 -44.21 2.24
C PRO A 921 -23.33 -44.16 3.62
N PRO A 922 -23.43 -45.29 4.33
CA PRO A 922 -23.85 -45.28 5.74
C PRO A 922 -22.99 -44.30 6.54
N ALA A 923 -23.63 -43.47 7.38
CA ALA A 923 -22.98 -42.36 8.09
C ALA A 923 -21.78 -42.81 8.95
N LEU A 924 -20.78 -41.93 9.06
CA LEU A 924 -19.68 -42.10 10.01
C LEU A 924 -20.14 -41.72 11.42
N GLU A 925 -19.57 -42.37 12.43
CA GLU A 925 -19.93 -42.21 13.84
C GLU A 925 -18.69 -42.01 14.73
N GLY A 926 -18.89 -41.34 15.86
CA GLY A 926 -17.86 -40.96 16.84
C GLY A 926 -18.15 -39.59 17.44
N ASP A 927 -17.43 -39.22 18.50
CA ASP A 927 -17.65 -37.94 19.21
C ASP A 927 -17.39 -36.73 18.29
N ASN A 928 -16.33 -36.78 17.50
CA ASN A 928 -15.96 -35.78 16.50
C ASN A 928 -15.64 -36.47 15.17
N VAL A 929 -16.54 -36.33 14.19
CA VAL A 929 -16.37 -36.90 12.84
C VAL A 929 -15.82 -35.83 11.90
N VAL A 930 -14.64 -36.10 11.36
CA VAL A 930 -13.97 -35.27 10.35
C VAL A 930 -13.36 -36.19 9.29
N VAL A 931 -13.67 -35.95 8.02
CA VAL A 931 -12.98 -36.61 6.90
C VAL A 931 -11.94 -35.64 6.32
N ASN A 932 -10.66 -35.95 6.53
CA ASN A 932 -9.55 -35.12 6.05
C ASN A 932 -9.05 -35.55 4.66
N SER A 933 -9.29 -36.81 4.26
CA SER A 933 -8.77 -37.32 3.00
C SER A 933 -9.64 -38.43 2.41
N ILE A 934 -9.76 -38.44 1.09
CA ILE A 934 -10.54 -39.42 0.31
C ILE A 934 -9.63 -39.93 -0.80
N ALA A 935 -9.36 -41.23 -0.81
CA ALA A 935 -8.37 -41.85 -1.69
C ALA A 935 -8.96 -43.05 -2.46
N PRO A 936 -9.60 -42.81 -3.63
CA PRO A 936 -9.99 -43.88 -4.55
C PRO A 936 -8.77 -44.70 -4.98
N ARG A 937 -8.87 -46.02 -4.86
CA ARG A 937 -7.79 -46.93 -5.25
C ARG A 937 -7.76 -47.07 -6.78
N PRO A 938 -6.60 -46.86 -7.44
CA PRO A 938 -6.50 -46.96 -8.88
C PRO A 938 -6.94 -48.33 -9.42
N GLY A 939 -7.95 -48.35 -10.30
CA GLY A 939 -8.41 -49.54 -10.99
C GLY A 939 -9.20 -50.54 -10.13
N SER A 940 -9.69 -50.15 -8.96
CA SER A 940 -10.60 -50.97 -8.16
C SER A 940 -11.87 -50.20 -7.76
N ASP A 941 -12.81 -50.91 -7.12
CA ASP A 941 -14.01 -50.30 -6.54
C ASP A 941 -13.78 -49.71 -5.14
N ASP A 942 -12.56 -49.77 -4.62
CA ASP A 942 -12.28 -49.40 -3.24
C ASP A 942 -12.01 -47.90 -3.11
N VAL A 943 -12.73 -47.23 -2.21
CA VAL A 943 -12.52 -45.82 -1.86
C VAL A 943 -12.17 -45.74 -0.38
N PHE A 944 -10.93 -45.32 -0.10
CA PHE A 944 -10.42 -45.25 1.27
C PHE A 944 -10.70 -43.86 1.85
N ILE A 945 -11.28 -43.82 3.04
CA ILE A 945 -11.68 -42.60 3.73
C ILE A 945 -10.81 -42.46 4.97
N GLY A 946 -10.10 -41.35 5.09
CA GLY A 946 -9.17 -41.06 6.18
C GLY A 946 -9.58 -39.82 6.96
N GLY A 947 -9.48 -39.88 8.28
CA GLY A 947 -9.89 -38.76 9.13
C GLY A 947 -9.86 -39.08 10.62
N GLN A 948 -10.80 -38.49 11.33
CA GLN A 948 -11.12 -38.76 12.73
C GLN A 948 -12.58 -39.23 12.81
N PHE A 949 -12.78 -40.50 13.14
CA PHE A 949 -14.07 -41.15 13.37
C PHE A 949 -13.81 -42.55 13.97
N GLU A 950 -14.83 -43.16 14.54
CA GLU A 950 -14.73 -44.44 15.28
C GLU A 950 -15.38 -45.61 14.52
N SER A 951 -16.48 -45.35 13.83
CA SER A 951 -17.24 -46.38 13.11
C SER A 951 -17.88 -45.82 11.82
N ALA A 952 -18.30 -46.71 10.92
CA ALA A 952 -18.99 -46.38 9.67
C ALA A 952 -20.22 -47.27 9.47
N GLY A 953 -21.43 -46.71 9.65
CA GLY A 953 -22.69 -47.47 9.61
C GLY A 953 -22.74 -48.62 10.62
N GLY A 954 -22.15 -48.42 11.80
CA GLY A 954 -21.99 -49.45 12.85
C GLY A 954 -20.85 -50.44 12.63
N LEU A 955 -20.11 -50.38 11.52
CA LEU A 955 -18.88 -51.15 11.35
C LEU A 955 -17.73 -50.48 12.14
N PRO A 956 -17.09 -51.17 13.09
CA PRO A 956 -15.90 -50.63 13.76
C PRO A 956 -14.75 -50.50 12.76
N CYS A 957 -14.37 -49.26 12.46
CA CYS A 957 -13.17 -48.92 11.71
C CYS A 957 -12.77 -47.49 12.09
N SER A 958 -11.71 -47.39 12.90
CA SER A 958 -11.20 -46.11 13.38
C SER A 958 -10.26 -45.49 12.37
N SER A 959 -10.39 -44.18 12.14
CA SER A 959 -9.48 -43.34 11.35
C SER A 959 -9.37 -43.62 9.85
N VAL A 960 -9.41 -44.90 9.42
CA VAL A 960 -9.43 -45.30 8.02
C VAL A 960 -10.44 -46.41 7.76
N CYS A 961 -11.41 -46.16 6.89
CA CYS A 961 -12.37 -47.17 6.41
C CYS A 961 -12.31 -47.29 4.89
N ASN A 962 -12.55 -48.49 4.35
CA ASN A 962 -12.72 -48.69 2.91
C ASN A 962 -14.21 -48.78 2.56
N PHE A 963 -14.63 -48.04 1.56
CA PHE A 963 -15.98 -48.05 1.01
C PHE A 963 -15.99 -48.65 -0.39
N GLN A 964 -16.97 -49.50 -0.68
CA GLN A 964 -17.19 -50.10 -2.00
C GLN A 964 -18.50 -49.58 -2.59
N PRO A 965 -18.45 -48.59 -3.50
CA PRO A 965 -19.65 -47.90 -4.02
C PRO A 965 -20.62 -48.83 -4.73
N THR A 966 -20.14 -49.84 -5.45
CA THR A 966 -21.05 -50.77 -6.17
C THR A 966 -21.95 -51.57 -5.24
N SER A 967 -21.48 -51.88 -4.04
CA SER A 967 -22.23 -52.65 -3.04
C SER A 967 -22.82 -51.78 -1.92
N ASN A 968 -22.48 -50.48 -1.90
CA ASN A 968 -22.77 -49.53 -0.82
C ASN A 968 -22.41 -50.07 0.57
N ARG A 969 -21.22 -50.68 0.71
CA ARG A 969 -20.76 -51.30 1.96
C ARG A 969 -19.41 -50.76 2.41
N TRP A 970 -19.30 -50.57 3.72
CA TRP A 970 -18.04 -50.36 4.40
C TRP A 970 -17.34 -51.71 4.64
N THR A 971 -16.02 -51.70 4.53
CA THR A 971 -15.13 -52.81 4.88
C THR A 971 -13.98 -52.28 5.71
N GLY A 972 -13.65 -53.00 6.79
CA GLY A 972 -12.52 -52.67 7.64
C GLY A 972 -11.20 -53.09 6.99
N LEU A 973 -10.11 -52.43 7.39
CA LEU A 973 -8.76 -52.70 6.90
C LEU A 973 -7.90 -53.44 7.95
N GLY A 974 -8.55 -54.02 8.97
CA GLY A 974 -7.93 -54.44 10.23
C GLY A 974 -7.93 -53.30 11.25
N ASP A 975 -7.94 -53.62 12.54
CA ASP A 975 -7.99 -52.66 13.66
C ASP A 975 -6.62 -52.07 14.03
N ASP A 976 -5.69 -52.06 13.09
CA ASP A 976 -4.31 -51.70 13.36
C ASP A 976 -4.10 -50.18 13.45
N ILE A 977 -4.94 -49.33 12.84
CA ILE A 977 -4.73 -47.88 12.81
C ILE A 977 -5.76 -47.11 13.64
N ARG A 978 -5.30 -46.25 14.57
CA ARG A 978 -6.14 -45.44 15.47
C ARG A 978 -5.55 -44.06 15.73
N GLY A 979 -6.34 -43.00 15.59
CA GLY A 979 -5.93 -41.61 15.80
C GLY A 979 -6.53 -40.67 14.75
N VAL A 980 -5.76 -39.69 14.30
CA VAL A 980 -6.17 -38.73 13.28
C VAL A 980 -5.32 -38.92 12.04
N VAL A 981 -5.96 -39.34 10.94
CA VAL A 981 -5.31 -39.39 9.63
C VAL A 981 -5.63 -38.11 8.89
N SER A 982 -4.60 -37.35 8.52
CA SER A 982 -4.74 -36.08 7.80
C SER A 982 -4.68 -36.29 6.28
N VAL A 983 -3.81 -37.20 5.79
CA VAL A 983 -3.67 -37.46 4.36
C VAL A 983 -3.62 -38.95 4.08
N LEU A 984 -4.33 -39.38 3.02
CA LEU A 984 -4.22 -40.68 2.38
C LEU A 984 -3.79 -40.49 0.93
N GLN A 985 -2.64 -41.05 0.55
CA GLN A 985 -2.11 -40.93 -0.82
C GLN A 985 -1.68 -42.28 -1.37
N TRP A 986 -2.32 -42.72 -2.45
CA TRP A 986 -1.88 -43.89 -3.21
C TRP A 986 -0.59 -43.57 -3.97
N ALA A 987 0.46 -44.31 -3.66
CA ALA A 987 1.73 -44.29 -4.37
C ALA A 987 1.75 -45.31 -5.54
N THR A 988 1.06 -46.44 -5.36
CA THR A 988 0.76 -47.40 -6.43
C THR A 988 -0.61 -48.00 -6.16
N LYS A 989 -1.16 -48.81 -7.07
CA LYS A 989 -2.41 -49.56 -6.79
C LYS A 989 -2.33 -50.50 -5.56
N ASP A 990 -1.13 -50.80 -5.05
CA ASP A 990 -0.94 -51.74 -3.94
C ASP A 990 -0.33 -51.08 -2.68
N LYS A 991 0.07 -49.80 -2.76
CA LYS A 991 0.75 -49.08 -1.68
C LYS A 991 0.05 -47.75 -1.40
N LEU A 992 -0.65 -47.67 -0.27
CA LEU A 992 -1.27 -46.46 0.25
C LEU A 992 -0.42 -45.89 1.39
N ILE A 993 -0.14 -44.60 1.38
CA ILE A 993 0.58 -43.90 2.45
C ILE A 993 -0.44 -43.11 3.26
N ALA A 994 -0.41 -43.26 4.57
CA ALA A 994 -1.19 -42.47 5.52
C ALA A 994 -0.25 -41.55 6.31
N ALA A 995 -0.63 -40.28 6.46
CA ALA A 995 0.08 -39.26 7.24
C ALA A 995 -0.86 -38.57 8.23
N GLY A 996 -0.39 -38.26 9.43
CA GLY A 996 -1.19 -37.67 10.50
C GLY A 996 -0.55 -37.85 11.88
N GLU A 997 -1.37 -38.15 12.88
CA GLU A 997 -0.96 -38.55 14.23
C GLU A 997 -1.82 -39.73 14.69
N PHE A 998 -1.23 -40.92 14.73
CA PHE A 998 -1.97 -42.16 15.01
C PHE A 998 -1.05 -43.26 15.56
N THR A 999 -1.63 -44.37 15.98
CA THR A 999 -0.90 -45.60 16.32
C THR A 999 -1.15 -46.66 15.25
N VAL A 1000 -0.11 -47.41 14.88
CA VAL A 1000 -0.21 -48.66 14.12
C VAL A 1000 0.10 -49.82 15.05
N GLY A 1001 -0.90 -50.64 15.37
CA GLY A 1001 -0.88 -51.53 16.53
C GLY A 1001 -0.67 -50.71 17.80
N ASN A 1002 0.42 -51.00 18.52
CA ASN A 1002 0.83 -50.24 19.71
C ASN A 1002 1.93 -49.20 19.42
N ASN A 1003 2.34 -49.03 18.16
CA ASN A 1003 3.42 -48.11 17.78
C ASN A 1003 2.86 -46.74 17.40
N ALA A 1004 3.15 -45.70 18.18
CA ALA A 1004 2.81 -44.32 17.83
C ALA A 1004 3.69 -43.81 16.68
N THR A 1005 3.07 -43.32 15.62
CA THR A 1005 3.74 -42.89 14.40
C THR A 1005 2.95 -41.77 13.72
N THR A 1006 3.63 -41.01 12.86
CA THR A 1006 2.98 -40.00 12.02
C THR A 1006 2.79 -40.46 10.58
N LEU A 1007 3.48 -41.54 10.17
CA LEU A 1007 3.39 -42.14 8.84
C LEU A 1007 3.26 -43.66 8.91
N ALA A 1008 2.41 -44.19 8.04
CA ALA A 1008 2.26 -45.61 7.81
C ALA A 1008 1.99 -45.94 6.35
N ILE A 1009 2.32 -47.17 5.97
CA ILE A 1009 2.07 -47.73 4.66
C ILE A 1009 1.09 -48.90 4.80
N TYR A 1010 0.02 -48.86 4.02
CA TYR A 1010 -0.88 -49.98 3.83
C TYR A 1010 -0.53 -50.72 2.54
N ASN A 1011 -0.30 -52.03 2.66
CA ASN A 1011 -0.12 -52.92 1.53
C ASN A 1011 -1.45 -53.59 1.19
N ALA A 1012 -2.03 -53.27 0.03
CA ALA A 1012 -3.35 -53.75 -0.34
C ALA A 1012 -3.37 -55.23 -0.81
N VAL A 1013 -2.21 -55.84 -1.04
CA VAL A 1013 -2.08 -57.28 -1.36
C VAL A 1013 -2.12 -58.11 -0.09
N SER A 1014 -1.32 -57.76 0.93
CA SER A 1014 -1.32 -58.44 2.22
C SER A 1014 -2.40 -57.95 3.18
N ARG A 1015 -3.03 -56.80 2.89
CA ARG A 1015 -4.00 -56.09 3.74
C ARG A 1015 -3.45 -55.76 5.12
N THR A 1016 -2.19 -55.31 5.20
CA THR A 1016 -1.49 -55.01 6.46
C THR A 1016 -0.96 -53.59 6.47
N TRP A 1017 -0.95 -52.99 7.67
CA TRP A 1017 -0.28 -51.71 7.93
C TRP A 1017 1.14 -51.91 8.48
N SER A 1018 2.04 -51.00 8.12
CA SER A 1018 3.39 -50.91 8.71
C SER A 1018 3.78 -49.45 8.92
N SER A 1019 4.34 -49.11 10.08
CA SER A 1019 4.90 -47.78 10.34
C SER A 1019 6.13 -47.52 9.45
N VAL A 1020 6.33 -46.26 9.04
CA VAL A 1020 7.54 -45.85 8.30
C VAL A 1020 8.68 -45.58 9.28
N ASP A 1021 9.86 -46.14 9.00
CA ASP A 1021 11.05 -45.92 9.83
C ASP A 1021 11.43 -44.44 9.92
N GLY A 1022 11.64 -43.95 11.14
CA GLY A 1022 11.98 -42.55 11.42
C GLY A 1022 10.78 -41.61 11.53
N ALA A 1023 9.55 -42.06 11.25
CA ALA A 1023 8.34 -41.22 11.32
C ALA A 1023 7.96 -40.76 12.73
N SER A 1024 8.54 -41.36 13.78
CA SER A 1024 8.37 -40.95 15.18
C SER A 1024 9.51 -40.08 15.71
N SER A 1025 10.49 -39.71 14.87
CA SER A 1025 11.62 -38.87 15.27
C SER A 1025 11.17 -37.43 15.52
N LYS A 1026 11.16 -37.02 16.79
CA LYS A 1026 10.81 -35.65 17.22
C LYS A 1026 11.80 -34.57 16.78
N ASP A 1027 13.01 -34.97 16.36
CA ASP A 1027 14.04 -34.03 15.90
C ASP A 1027 13.76 -33.50 14.47
N VAL A 1028 13.00 -34.27 13.67
CA VAL A 1028 12.69 -33.93 12.27
C VAL A 1028 11.20 -33.77 12.03
N ILE A 1029 10.39 -34.71 12.55
CA ILE A 1029 8.92 -34.64 12.53
C ILE A 1029 8.49 -34.31 13.95
N ALA A 1030 8.46 -33.01 14.24
CA ALA A 1030 8.28 -32.48 15.59
C ALA A 1030 6.81 -32.41 16.05
N GLY A 1031 5.86 -32.87 15.23
CA GLY A 1031 4.44 -32.91 15.54
C GLY A 1031 3.60 -33.61 14.46
N PRO A 1032 2.27 -33.47 14.50
CA PRO A 1032 1.35 -34.08 13.54
C PRO A 1032 1.63 -33.60 12.12
N ILE A 1033 1.56 -34.52 11.16
CA ILE A 1033 1.68 -34.17 9.73
C ILE A 1033 0.32 -33.72 9.22
N THR A 1034 0.25 -32.50 8.71
CA THR A 1034 -0.98 -31.92 8.16
C THR A 1034 -0.95 -31.74 6.64
N ALA A 1035 0.24 -31.73 6.03
CA ALA A 1035 0.41 -31.62 4.58
C ALA A 1035 1.42 -32.66 4.06
N PHE A 1036 1.17 -33.20 2.87
CA PHE A 1036 1.94 -34.28 2.26
C PHE A 1036 2.03 -34.07 0.74
N GLY A 1037 3.22 -34.23 0.17
CA GLY A 1037 3.44 -34.07 -1.27
C GLY A 1037 4.43 -35.09 -1.83
N LEU A 1038 4.03 -35.84 -2.86
CA LEU A 1038 4.93 -36.79 -3.54
C LEU A 1038 5.98 -36.05 -4.37
N SER A 1039 7.26 -36.40 -4.19
CA SER A 1039 8.35 -36.02 -5.10
C SER A 1039 8.60 -37.09 -6.17
N ARG A 1040 8.16 -38.33 -5.91
CA ARG A 1040 8.09 -39.43 -6.88
C ARG A 1040 6.76 -40.14 -6.82
N GLU A 1041 6.24 -40.48 -7.99
CA GLU A 1041 4.93 -41.13 -8.13
C GLU A 1041 4.84 -42.45 -7.34
N ASP A 1042 5.93 -43.23 -7.29
CA ASP A 1042 6.02 -44.52 -6.57
C ASP A 1042 6.08 -44.40 -5.03
N GLY A 1043 6.05 -43.17 -4.51
CA GLY A 1043 6.15 -42.86 -3.08
C GLY A 1043 7.47 -43.30 -2.47
N SER A 1044 8.55 -43.35 -3.26
CA SER A 1044 9.92 -43.55 -2.76
C SER A 1044 10.49 -42.27 -2.16
N ARG A 1045 10.10 -41.10 -2.66
CA ARG A 1045 10.52 -39.78 -2.14
C ARG A 1045 9.31 -38.86 -2.02
N PHE A 1046 9.20 -38.16 -0.90
CA PHE A 1046 8.06 -37.28 -0.61
C PHE A 1046 8.41 -36.25 0.46
N TRP A 1047 7.59 -35.23 0.55
CA TRP A 1047 7.65 -34.17 1.55
C TRP A 1047 6.49 -34.27 2.53
N VAL A 1048 6.74 -33.87 3.76
CA VAL A 1048 5.73 -33.74 4.82
C VAL A 1048 5.92 -32.42 5.56
N ALA A 1049 4.83 -31.83 6.00
CA ALA A 1049 4.84 -30.62 6.80
C ALA A 1049 3.77 -30.65 7.88
N GLY A 1050 3.96 -29.83 8.91
CA GLY A 1050 3.02 -29.70 10.02
C GLY A 1050 3.48 -28.65 11.02
N LYS A 1051 2.92 -28.72 12.24
CA LYS A 1051 3.33 -27.88 13.36
C LYS A 1051 3.85 -28.71 14.51
N SER A 1052 4.90 -28.24 15.16
CA SER A 1052 5.38 -28.78 16.43
C SER A 1052 4.50 -28.34 17.59
N ALA A 1053 4.70 -28.98 18.75
CA ALA A 1053 3.94 -28.70 19.97
C ALA A 1053 4.09 -27.25 20.49
N ASP A 1054 5.16 -26.55 20.12
CA ASP A 1054 5.38 -25.12 20.43
C ASP A 1054 4.70 -24.16 19.43
N GLY A 1055 4.06 -24.69 18.38
CA GLY A 1055 3.38 -23.92 17.34
C GLY A 1055 4.22 -23.66 16.08
N SER A 1056 5.54 -23.90 16.13
CA SER A 1056 6.44 -23.65 15.00
C SER A 1056 6.16 -24.58 13.80
N PRO A 1057 6.31 -24.11 12.55
CA PRO A 1057 6.18 -24.99 11.38
C PRO A 1057 7.38 -25.94 11.27
N PHE A 1058 7.15 -27.16 10.78
CA PHE A 1058 8.22 -28.04 10.31
C PHE A 1058 7.97 -28.48 8.87
N LEU A 1059 9.07 -28.71 8.16
CA LEU A 1059 9.10 -29.28 6.81
C LEU A 1059 10.16 -30.37 6.79
N ALA A 1060 9.83 -31.55 6.25
CA ALA A 1060 10.74 -32.67 6.17
C ALA A 1060 10.62 -33.40 4.83
N PHE A 1061 11.78 -33.83 4.32
CA PHE A 1061 11.92 -34.60 3.10
C PHE A 1061 12.31 -36.04 3.42
N TYR A 1062 11.56 -37.00 2.88
CA TYR A 1062 11.92 -38.41 2.89
C TYR A 1062 12.62 -38.80 1.60
N ASN A 1063 13.84 -39.32 1.72
CA ASN A 1063 14.67 -39.68 0.57
C ASN A 1063 14.56 -41.16 0.13
N GLY A 1064 13.64 -41.93 0.74
CA GLY A 1064 13.53 -43.38 0.53
C GLY A 1064 14.13 -44.23 1.65
N SER A 1065 14.87 -43.61 2.58
CA SER A 1065 15.47 -44.30 3.73
C SER A 1065 15.44 -43.50 5.02
N LYS A 1066 15.59 -42.17 4.94
CA LYS A 1066 15.65 -41.27 6.09
C LYS A 1066 14.91 -39.98 5.81
N PHE A 1067 14.42 -39.37 6.89
CA PHE A 1067 13.92 -38.00 6.87
C PHE A 1067 15.07 -37.00 7.02
N ARG A 1068 14.97 -35.87 6.33
CA ARG A 1068 15.86 -34.71 6.46
C ARG A 1068 15.02 -33.45 6.58
N SER A 1069 15.49 -32.49 7.38
CA SER A 1069 14.87 -31.16 7.49
C SER A 1069 15.78 -30.13 6.83
N PRO A 1070 15.22 -29.11 6.13
CA PRO A 1070 15.99 -27.95 5.70
C PRO A 1070 16.29 -26.98 6.85
N GLY A 1071 15.79 -27.25 8.07
CA GLY A 1071 15.84 -26.33 9.20
C GLY A 1071 14.66 -25.33 9.22
N PRO A 1072 14.70 -24.35 10.13
CA PRO A 1072 13.63 -23.37 10.29
C PRO A 1072 13.69 -22.28 9.20
N ILE A 1073 13.21 -22.60 7.99
CA ILE A 1073 13.19 -21.67 6.85
C ILE A 1073 11.99 -20.71 6.86
N LEU A 1074 11.05 -20.89 7.79
CA LEU A 1074 9.83 -20.09 7.96
C LEU A 1074 9.78 -19.53 9.39
N GLY A 1075 9.12 -18.38 9.57
CA GLY A 1075 8.87 -17.77 10.87
C GLY A 1075 7.91 -18.61 11.74
N LYS A 1076 7.98 -18.43 13.07
CA LYS A 1076 7.31 -19.29 14.05
C LYS A 1076 5.78 -19.29 13.93
N GLU A 1077 5.20 -18.18 13.49
CA GLU A 1077 3.74 -18.04 13.36
C GLU A 1077 3.20 -18.63 12.05
N SER A 1078 4.06 -19.17 11.18
CA SER A 1078 3.64 -19.72 9.89
C SER A 1078 2.79 -20.98 10.05
N THR A 1079 1.79 -21.12 9.17
CA THR A 1079 0.96 -22.33 9.03
C THR A 1079 1.03 -22.82 7.59
N ILE A 1080 1.51 -24.03 7.39
CA ILE A 1080 1.55 -24.68 6.08
C ILE A 1080 0.24 -25.47 5.89
N PHE A 1081 -0.52 -25.12 4.85
CA PHE A 1081 -1.76 -25.82 4.50
C PHE A 1081 -1.56 -26.84 3.37
N GLY A 1082 -0.69 -26.52 2.40
CA GLY A 1082 -0.44 -27.40 1.25
C GLY A 1082 1.03 -27.43 0.85
N ILE A 1083 1.47 -28.57 0.33
CA ILE A 1083 2.80 -28.75 -0.27
C ILE A 1083 2.69 -29.57 -1.55
N GLN A 1084 3.33 -29.11 -2.63
CA GLN A 1084 3.31 -29.80 -3.92
C GLN A 1084 4.63 -29.64 -4.65
N VAL A 1085 5.14 -30.73 -5.24
CA VAL A 1085 6.30 -30.66 -6.12
C VAL A 1085 5.86 -30.34 -7.55
N ILE A 1086 6.44 -29.29 -8.12
CA ILE A 1086 6.16 -28.77 -9.46
C ILE A 1086 7.42 -28.92 -10.32
N GLY A 1087 7.23 -29.15 -11.62
CA GLY A 1087 8.33 -29.28 -12.56
C GLY A 1087 8.94 -27.93 -12.91
N LEU A 1088 10.20 -27.92 -13.32
CA LEU A 1088 10.89 -26.75 -13.83
C LEU A 1088 11.31 -26.98 -15.28
N ARG A 1089 11.17 -25.93 -16.10
CA ARG A 1089 11.72 -25.90 -17.47
C ARG A 1089 13.21 -25.64 -17.47
N LYS A 1090 13.67 -24.88 -16.47
CA LYS A 1090 15.07 -24.56 -16.24
C LYS A 1090 15.54 -25.18 -14.93
N GLU A 1091 16.53 -26.05 -15.02
CA GLU A 1091 17.13 -26.74 -13.89
C GLU A 1091 17.80 -25.76 -12.91
N HIS A 1092 17.67 -26.04 -11.60
CA HIS A 1092 18.46 -25.40 -10.55
C HIS A 1092 19.71 -26.24 -10.19
N ASP A 1093 20.56 -25.72 -9.29
CA ASP A 1093 21.79 -26.41 -8.85
C ASP A 1093 21.50 -27.72 -8.09
N GLU A 1094 22.49 -28.62 -7.99
CA GLU A 1094 22.30 -29.89 -7.29
C GLU A 1094 21.95 -29.69 -5.82
N THR A 1095 20.87 -30.32 -5.37
CA THR A 1095 20.51 -30.38 -3.95
C THR A 1095 20.24 -31.83 -3.54
N GLU A 1096 20.40 -32.12 -2.25
CA GLU A 1096 20.14 -33.47 -1.74
C GLU A 1096 18.64 -33.77 -1.58
N MET A 1097 17.80 -32.73 -1.49
CA MET A 1097 16.37 -32.84 -1.15
C MET A 1097 15.44 -32.72 -2.36
N LEU A 1098 15.84 -32.02 -3.43
CA LEU A 1098 15.08 -31.89 -4.67
C LEU A 1098 15.97 -32.22 -5.87
N ASP A 1099 15.37 -32.85 -6.88
CA ASP A 1099 16.04 -33.00 -8.18
C ASP A 1099 16.08 -31.63 -8.88
N LYS A 1100 17.05 -31.45 -9.78
CA LYS A 1100 17.28 -30.18 -10.47
C LYS A 1100 16.07 -29.61 -11.21
N ASP A 1101 15.18 -30.48 -11.67
CA ASP A 1101 13.98 -30.16 -12.44
C ASP A 1101 12.73 -30.00 -11.54
N GLN A 1102 12.90 -29.90 -10.22
CA GLN A 1102 11.80 -29.86 -9.26
C GLN A 1102 11.86 -28.63 -8.36
N VAL A 1103 10.70 -28.09 -8.03
CA VAL A 1103 10.56 -27.08 -6.99
C VAL A 1103 9.41 -27.46 -6.07
N LEU A 1104 9.52 -27.15 -4.79
CA LEU A 1104 8.46 -27.34 -3.82
C LEU A 1104 7.64 -26.05 -3.68
N LEU A 1105 6.37 -26.07 -4.07
CA LEU A 1105 5.40 -25.05 -3.70
C LEU A 1105 4.89 -25.34 -2.30
N ILE A 1106 4.94 -24.33 -1.43
CA ILE A 1106 4.42 -24.33 -0.07
C ILE A 1106 3.32 -23.27 -0.02
N THR A 1107 2.08 -23.67 0.27
CA THR A 1107 0.93 -22.76 0.43
C THR A 1107 0.53 -22.69 1.90
N GLY A 1108 0.13 -21.51 2.35
CA GLY A 1108 -0.08 -21.29 3.76
C GLY A 1108 -0.51 -19.88 4.17
N GLN A 1109 -0.37 -19.64 5.45
CA GLN A 1109 -0.11 -18.32 6.02
C GLN A 1109 1.36 -18.32 6.43
N LEU A 1110 2.24 -17.71 5.63
CA LEU A 1110 3.68 -17.88 5.74
C LEU A 1110 4.35 -16.59 6.16
N GLU A 1111 5.24 -16.66 7.14
CA GLU A 1111 6.17 -15.60 7.50
C GLU A 1111 7.54 -15.96 6.92
N ILE A 1112 7.96 -15.27 5.86
CA ILE A 1112 9.21 -15.53 5.17
C ILE A 1112 10.30 -14.61 5.77
N PRO A 1113 11.42 -15.16 6.28
CA PRO A 1113 12.54 -14.36 6.78
C PRO A 1113 12.98 -13.30 5.77
N ASP A 1114 13.29 -12.10 6.26
CA ASP A 1114 13.70 -10.96 5.45
C ASP A 1114 12.71 -10.53 4.35
N PHE A 1115 11.45 -10.97 4.39
CA PHE A 1115 10.39 -10.56 3.46
C PHE A 1115 9.12 -10.11 4.20
N GLY A 1116 8.62 -10.93 5.12
CA GLY A 1116 7.34 -10.74 5.81
C GLY A 1116 6.28 -11.76 5.38
N ASN A 1117 5.00 -11.36 5.38
CA ASN A 1117 3.89 -12.27 5.10
C ASN A 1117 3.75 -12.60 3.61
N ALA A 1118 3.54 -13.89 3.31
CA ALA A 1118 3.15 -14.41 2.01
C ALA A 1118 2.13 -15.54 2.16
N SER A 1119 1.37 -15.83 1.11
CA SER A 1119 0.38 -16.91 1.10
C SER A 1119 0.89 -18.16 0.36
N GLY A 1120 1.97 -18.01 -0.42
CA GLY A 1120 2.66 -19.12 -1.04
C GLY A 1120 4.13 -18.81 -1.34
N ALA A 1121 4.99 -19.82 -1.27
CA ALA A 1121 6.42 -19.72 -1.50
C ALA A 1121 6.96 -20.93 -2.28
N LEU A 1122 8.03 -20.71 -3.04
CA LEU A 1122 8.74 -21.73 -3.81
C LEU A 1122 10.08 -22.04 -3.15
N TYR A 1123 10.35 -23.32 -2.92
CA TYR A 1123 11.61 -23.80 -2.36
C TYR A 1123 12.32 -24.73 -3.33
N ASN A 1124 13.53 -24.35 -3.74
CA ASN A 1124 14.36 -25.12 -4.71
C ASN A 1124 15.39 -26.04 -4.02
N GLY A 1125 15.31 -26.22 -2.70
CA GLY A 1125 16.27 -27.02 -1.93
C GLY A 1125 17.35 -26.20 -1.24
N THR A 1126 17.49 -24.91 -1.57
CA THR A 1126 18.43 -24.00 -0.89
C THR A 1126 17.78 -22.67 -0.50
N THR A 1127 16.94 -22.10 -1.37
CA THR A 1127 16.34 -20.77 -1.20
C THR A 1127 14.82 -20.86 -1.19
N LEU A 1128 14.21 -20.13 -0.26
CA LEU A 1128 12.75 -19.95 -0.16
C LEU A 1128 12.38 -18.60 -0.77
N THR A 1129 11.63 -18.61 -1.86
CA THR A 1129 11.25 -17.41 -2.62
C THR A 1129 9.74 -17.17 -2.45
N PRO A 1130 9.29 -15.98 -1.99
CA PRO A 1130 7.87 -15.63 -2.00
C PRO A 1130 7.28 -15.75 -3.41
N PHE A 1131 6.05 -16.23 -3.53
CA PHE A 1131 5.44 -16.50 -4.83
C PHE A 1131 4.00 -15.97 -4.94
N VAL A 1132 3.18 -16.18 -3.92
CA VAL A 1132 1.77 -15.76 -3.90
C VAL A 1132 1.53 -14.80 -2.73
N LEU A 1133 0.89 -13.67 -3.02
CA LEU A 1133 0.48 -12.66 -2.05
C LEU A 1133 -1.05 -12.54 -2.12
N ALA A 1134 -1.75 -13.13 -1.14
CA ALA A 1134 -3.19 -12.99 -1.01
C ALA A 1134 -3.55 -11.96 0.08
N SER A 1135 -4.72 -11.34 -0.02
CA SER A 1135 -5.17 -10.29 0.90
C SER A 1135 -6.68 -10.32 1.09
N MET A 1136 -7.09 -9.98 2.31
CA MET A 1136 -8.48 -9.75 2.68
C MET A 1136 -8.86 -8.28 2.44
N THR A 1137 -10.16 -8.01 2.32
CA THR A 1137 -10.76 -6.67 2.20
C THR A 1137 -10.39 -5.76 3.36
N ASP A 1138 -10.28 -6.29 4.58
CA ASP A 1138 -9.84 -5.55 5.79
C ASP A 1138 -8.33 -5.20 5.80
N GLY A 1139 -7.56 -5.72 4.83
CA GLY A 1139 -6.12 -5.50 4.72
C GLY A 1139 -5.25 -6.55 5.42
N GLN A 1140 -5.85 -7.55 6.07
CA GLN A 1140 -5.10 -8.68 6.61
C GLN A 1140 -4.54 -9.57 5.48
N PRO A 1141 -3.41 -10.26 5.71
CA PRO A 1141 -2.91 -11.26 4.78
C PRO A 1141 -3.94 -12.37 4.56
N GLY A 1142 -4.19 -12.70 3.29
CA GLY A 1142 -5.03 -13.83 2.90
C GLY A 1142 -4.29 -15.16 3.02
N ILE A 1143 -5.05 -16.25 2.99
CA ILE A 1143 -4.55 -17.63 3.12
C ILE A 1143 -4.73 -18.35 1.80
N VAL A 1144 -3.71 -19.08 1.34
CA VAL A 1144 -3.87 -20.05 0.25
C VAL A 1144 -3.74 -21.45 0.85
N THR A 1145 -4.75 -22.29 0.63
CA THR A 1145 -4.79 -23.66 1.16
C THR A 1145 -4.07 -24.63 0.22
N GLU A 1146 -4.43 -24.65 -1.05
CA GLU A 1146 -3.99 -25.67 -2.02
C GLU A 1146 -3.80 -25.08 -3.42
N LEU A 1147 -2.88 -25.67 -4.19
CA LEU A 1147 -2.88 -25.65 -5.65
C LEU A 1147 -3.48 -26.97 -6.16
N PHE A 1148 -4.71 -26.94 -6.65
CA PHE A 1148 -5.31 -28.14 -7.24
C PHE A 1148 -5.13 -28.13 -8.77
N SER A 1149 -4.98 -29.32 -9.34
CA SER A 1149 -4.64 -29.52 -10.75
C SER A 1149 -5.50 -30.59 -11.40
N GLU A 1150 -5.70 -30.45 -12.70
CA GLU A 1150 -6.47 -31.40 -13.52
C GLU A 1150 -5.74 -32.74 -13.66
N ASN A 1151 -4.42 -32.69 -13.80
CA ASN A 1151 -3.55 -33.85 -13.92
C ASN A 1151 -2.52 -33.87 -12.79
N LYS A 1152 -2.21 -35.08 -12.27
CA LYS A 1152 -1.15 -35.27 -11.28
C LYS A 1152 0.22 -35.22 -11.96
N ASN A 1153 1.22 -34.69 -11.25
CA ASN A 1153 2.60 -34.70 -11.74
C ASN A 1153 3.19 -36.12 -11.78
N THR A 1154 4.00 -36.43 -12.81
CA THR A 1154 4.48 -37.80 -13.10
C THR A 1154 6.01 -37.92 -13.02
N PHE A 1155 6.61 -37.41 -11.95
CA PHE A 1155 8.05 -37.60 -11.70
C PHE A 1155 8.36 -39.09 -11.45
N ARG A 1156 8.93 -39.73 -12.46
CA ARG A 1156 9.35 -41.14 -12.40
C ARG A 1156 10.67 -41.28 -11.65
N GLY A 1157 10.79 -42.33 -10.84
CA GLY A 1157 12.06 -42.73 -10.22
C GLY A 1157 13.16 -42.95 -11.26
N GLY A 1158 14.38 -42.55 -10.92
CA GLY A 1158 15.56 -42.67 -11.80
C GLY A 1158 15.77 -44.09 -12.34
N ARG A 1159 16.29 -44.13 -13.57
CA ARG A 1159 16.40 -45.27 -14.50
C ARG A 1159 15.03 -45.80 -14.93
N ARG A 1160 14.65 -45.52 -16.18
CA ARG A 1160 13.72 -46.38 -16.94
C ARG A 1160 14.07 -47.82 -16.58
N PRO A 1161 13.21 -48.60 -15.88
CA PRO A 1161 13.36 -50.03 -15.97
C PRO A 1161 13.27 -50.28 -17.47
N HIS A 1162 14.36 -50.78 -18.06
CA HIS A 1162 14.26 -51.33 -19.41
C HIS A 1162 13.00 -52.19 -19.40
N SER A 1163 12.09 -51.97 -20.35
CA SER A 1163 10.84 -52.72 -20.44
C SER A 1163 11.15 -54.18 -20.11
N ARG A 1164 10.38 -54.83 -19.25
CA ARG A 1164 10.65 -56.25 -18.91
C ARG A 1164 10.83 -57.06 -20.19
N GLY A 1165 10.09 -56.73 -21.25
CA GLY A 1165 10.29 -57.26 -22.61
C GLY A 1165 11.68 -56.98 -23.18
N ILE A 1166 12.22 -55.76 -23.08
CA ILE A 1166 13.60 -55.42 -23.49
C ILE A 1166 14.64 -56.13 -22.62
N VAL A 1167 14.46 -56.21 -21.29
CA VAL A 1167 15.41 -56.93 -20.42
C VAL A 1167 15.41 -58.42 -20.76
N ILE A 1168 14.23 -59.01 -20.97
CA ILE A 1168 14.09 -60.40 -21.41
C ILE A 1168 14.71 -60.56 -22.80
N LEU A 1169 14.49 -59.63 -23.73
CA LEU A 1169 15.07 -59.68 -25.07
C LEU A 1169 16.60 -59.57 -25.02
N VAL A 1170 17.17 -58.64 -24.24
CA VAL A 1170 18.61 -58.47 -24.07
C VAL A 1170 19.21 -59.70 -23.38
N SER A 1171 18.58 -60.21 -22.33
CA SER A 1171 19.02 -61.43 -21.63
C SER A 1171 18.95 -62.65 -22.55
N PHE A 1172 17.90 -62.75 -23.37
CA PHE A 1172 17.75 -63.79 -24.38
C PHE A 1172 18.81 -63.66 -25.48
N CYS A 1173 19.11 -62.44 -25.96
CA CYS A 1173 20.17 -62.18 -26.93
C CYS A 1173 21.56 -62.52 -26.37
N ILE A 1174 21.83 -62.18 -25.12
CA ILE A 1174 23.08 -62.54 -24.42
C ILE A 1174 23.17 -64.05 -24.26
N ALA A 1175 22.10 -64.72 -23.84
CA ALA A 1175 22.06 -66.18 -23.70
C ALA A 1175 22.29 -66.87 -25.06
N LEU A 1176 21.64 -66.41 -26.12
CA LEU A 1176 21.79 -66.95 -27.48
C LEU A 1176 23.20 -66.68 -28.02
N GLY A 1177 23.76 -65.51 -27.73
CA GLY A 1177 25.16 -65.17 -28.00
C GLY A 1177 26.14 -66.10 -27.30
N CYS A 1178 25.94 -66.38 -26.00
CA CYS A 1178 26.74 -67.33 -25.23
C CYS A 1178 26.64 -68.75 -25.79
N VAL A 1179 25.44 -69.23 -26.13
CA VAL A 1179 25.24 -70.57 -26.74
C VAL A 1179 25.94 -70.65 -28.09
N PHE A 1180 25.80 -69.63 -28.93
CA PHE A 1180 26.49 -69.58 -30.22
C PHE A 1180 28.01 -69.59 -30.05
N LEU A 1181 28.54 -68.84 -29.08
CA LEU A 1181 29.97 -68.78 -28.78
C LEU A 1181 30.48 -70.13 -28.26
N ILE A 1182 29.72 -70.83 -27.41
CA ILE A 1182 30.04 -72.20 -26.96
C ILE A 1182 30.02 -73.18 -28.14
N VAL A 1183 29.01 -73.12 -29.01
CA VAL A 1183 28.93 -73.98 -30.20
C VAL A 1183 30.06 -73.69 -31.16
N LEU A 1184 30.41 -72.42 -31.38
CA LEU A 1184 31.51 -72.02 -32.25
C LEU A 1184 32.85 -72.50 -31.69
N ILE A 1185 33.09 -72.36 -30.38
CA ILE A 1185 34.24 -72.94 -29.70
C ILE A 1185 34.24 -74.46 -29.88
N GLY A 1186 33.09 -75.13 -29.70
CA GLY A 1186 32.95 -76.56 -29.91
C GLY A 1186 33.28 -77.01 -31.34
N ILE A 1187 32.84 -76.26 -32.35
CA ILE A 1187 33.15 -76.52 -33.77
C ILE A 1187 34.63 -76.27 -34.04
N ILE A 1188 35.22 -75.20 -33.49
CA ILE A 1188 36.65 -74.91 -33.63
C ILE A 1188 37.47 -76.03 -32.99
N LEU A 1189 37.12 -76.46 -31.78
CA LEU A 1189 37.77 -77.58 -31.09
C LEU A 1189 37.61 -78.89 -31.87
N ASN A 1190 36.42 -79.18 -32.39
CA ASN A 1190 36.17 -80.38 -33.20
C ASN A 1190 36.91 -80.31 -34.55
N ARG A 1191 37.02 -79.13 -35.16
CA ARG A 1191 37.82 -78.94 -36.38
C ARG A 1191 39.31 -79.12 -36.11
N ILE A 1192 39.82 -78.60 -34.99
CA ILE A 1192 41.20 -78.86 -34.54
C ILE A 1192 41.41 -80.35 -34.26
N GLN A 1193 40.44 -81.04 -33.63
CA GLN A 1193 40.50 -82.49 -33.40
C GLN A 1193 40.48 -83.29 -34.70
N ARG A 1194 39.55 -83.01 -35.62
CA ARG A 1194 39.48 -83.68 -36.93
C ARG A 1194 40.73 -83.44 -37.76
N HIS A 1195 41.33 -82.24 -37.68
CA HIS A 1195 42.60 -81.95 -38.34
C HIS A 1195 43.77 -82.74 -37.71
N ARG A 1196 43.70 -83.05 -36.41
CA ARG A 1196 44.67 -83.91 -35.72
C ARG A 1196 44.46 -85.41 -35.96
N GLN A 1197 43.21 -85.86 -36.11
CA GLN A 1197 42.90 -87.30 -36.16
C GLN A 1197 42.95 -87.92 -37.55
N GLY A 1198 43.11 -87.14 -38.62
CA GLY A 1198 43.24 -87.67 -39.97
C GLY A 1198 41.92 -88.24 -40.52
N TYR A 1199 41.68 -87.99 -41.81
CA TYR A 1199 40.42 -88.31 -42.47
C TYR A 1199 40.33 -89.82 -42.76
N VAL A 1200 39.46 -90.55 -42.05
CA VAL A 1200 39.17 -91.96 -42.35
C VAL A 1200 37.89 -92.03 -43.18
N THR A 1201 38.01 -92.50 -44.42
CA THR A 1201 36.88 -92.70 -45.35
C THR A 1201 35.94 -93.80 -44.85
N ALA A 1202 34.64 -93.50 -44.82
CA ALA A 1202 33.59 -94.37 -44.32
C ALA A 1202 33.48 -95.69 -45.12
N PRO A 1203 33.37 -96.86 -44.45
CA PRO A 1203 33.11 -98.13 -45.13
C PRO A 1203 31.71 -98.14 -45.75
N ARG A 1204 31.64 -98.40 -47.07
CA ARG A 1204 30.39 -98.69 -47.79
C ARG A 1204 30.12 -100.19 -47.66
N GLY A 1205 29.16 -100.58 -46.84
CA GLY A 1205 28.78 -101.97 -46.66
C GLY A 1205 27.29 -102.08 -46.37
N THR A 1206 26.49 -102.25 -47.43
CA THR A 1206 25.08 -102.64 -47.36
C THR A 1206 25.01 -104.13 -47.04
N ASP A 1207 25.16 -104.51 -45.77
CA ASP A 1207 24.80 -105.87 -45.34
C ASP A 1207 23.85 -105.83 -44.15
N ARG A 1208 22.64 -106.30 -44.47
CA ARG A 1208 21.53 -106.55 -43.55
C ARG A 1208 21.92 -107.65 -42.56
N ARG A 1209 21.71 -107.41 -41.27
CA ARG A 1209 21.16 -108.42 -40.37
C ARG A 1209 19.99 -107.82 -39.61
N PRO A 1210 18.74 -108.26 -39.86
CA PRO A 1210 17.58 -107.88 -39.05
C PRO A 1210 17.59 -108.73 -37.78
N ASP A 1211 18.60 -108.53 -36.93
CA ASP A 1211 18.70 -109.17 -35.62
C ASP A 1211 18.86 -108.09 -34.54
N LEU A 1212 18.20 -106.95 -34.77
CA LEU A 1212 17.91 -106.00 -33.71
C LEU A 1212 16.89 -106.65 -32.78
N GLN A 1213 17.40 -107.51 -31.90
CA GLN A 1213 16.71 -108.00 -30.73
C GLN A 1213 15.99 -106.81 -30.09
N ARG A 1214 14.66 -106.92 -30.03
CA ARG A 1214 13.81 -105.96 -29.33
C ARG A 1214 14.32 -105.87 -27.90
N VAL A 1215 15.05 -104.80 -27.61
CA VAL A 1215 15.51 -104.50 -26.25
C VAL A 1215 14.24 -104.34 -25.40
N PRO A 1216 14.05 -105.18 -24.37
CA PRO A 1216 12.92 -105.05 -23.45
C PRO A 1216 12.86 -103.62 -22.88
N PRO A 1217 11.67 -103.00 -22.76
CA PRO A 1217 11.53 -101.61 -22.31
C PRO A 1217 12.22 -101.32 -20.97
N GLU A 1218 12.35 -102.32 -20.12
CA GLU A 1218 13.06 -102.27 -18.84
C GLU A 1218 14.53 -101.84 -18.97
N HIS A 1219 15.24 -102.23 -20.03
CA HIS A 1219 16.61 -101.77 -20.26
C HIS A 1219 16.70 -100.30 -20.70
N LEU A 1220 15.66 -99.75 -21.34
CA LEU A 1220 15.58 -98.32 -21.65
C LEU A 1220 15.19 -97.48 -20.43
N LEU A 1221 14.50 -98.07 -19.46
CA LEU A 1221 14.04 -97.38 -18.26
C LEU A 1221 15.03 -97.49 -17.09
N ASP A 1222 16.01 -98.38 -17.15
CA ASP A 1222 16.98 -98.54 -16.07
C ASP A 1222 17.88 -97.30 -15.87
N SER A 1223 18.07 -96.50 -16.93
CA SER A 1223 18.76 -95.20 -16.81
C SER A 1223 17.95 -94.14 -16.06
N LEU A 1224 16.63 -94.29 -15.92
CA LEU A 1224 15.81 -93.40 -15.09
C LEU A 1224 15.84 -93.78 -13.61
N ARG A 1225 16.25 -95.02 -13.28
CA ARG A 1225 16.38 -95.46 -11.88
C ARG A 1225 17.69 -95.04 -11.23
N GLN A 1226 18.71 -94.68 -12.01
CA GLN A 1226 19.92 -94.06 -11.48
C GLN A 1226 19.66 -92.60 -11.12
N ARG A 1227 18.96 -92.37 -9.99
CA ARG A 1227 19.06 -91.11 -9.25
C ARG A 1227 20.49 -91.01 -8.75
N ALA A 1228 21.34 -90.32 -9.51
CA ALA A 1228 22.65 -89.90 -9.07
C ALA A 1228 22.49 -88.97 -7.86
N SER A 1229 22.68 -89.54 -6.66
CA SER A 1229 22.92 -88.82 -5.43
C SER A 1229 24.34 -88.25 -5.46
N GLY A 1230 24.47 -87.03 -5.95
CA GLY A 1230 25.71 -86.26 -5.90
C GLY A 1230 25.41 -84.86 -5.39
N ALA A 1231 25.38 -84.71 -4.07
CA ALA A 1231 25.32 -83.41 -3.42
C ALA A 1231 26.66 -82.67 -3.62
N PRO A 1232 26.68 -81.42 -4.09
CA PRO A 1232 27.66 -80.45 -3.64
C PRO A 1232 27.14 -79.86 -2.33
N VAL A 1233 27.72 -80.30 -1.21
CA VAL A 1233 27.61 -79.61 0.07
C VAL A 1233 28.45 -78.33 0.00
N MET A 1234 27.97 -77.30 0.70
CA MET A 1234 28.65 -76.03 1.00
C MET A 1234 30.03 -76.25 1.63
#